data_AF-A0A9R1SFV5-F1
#
_entry.id   AF-A0A9R1SFV5-F1
#
_cell.length_a   1.000
_cell.length_b   1.000
_cell.length_c   1.000
_cell.angle_alpha   90.00
_cell.angle_beta   90.00
_cell.angle_gamma   90.00
#
_symmetry.space_group_name_H-M   'P 1'
#
loop_
_entity.id
_entity.type
_entity.pdbx_description
1 polymer ?
#
loop_
_entity_poly.entity_id
_entity_poly.type
_entity_poly.pdbx_seq_one_letter_code
_entity_poly.pdbx_strand_id
1 'polypeptide(L)'
;MARCIKDNIIEIIPFECPPLQNITCENGKKPVLVYDEHHCCPYYTCDCFCEGWGDSHYITFDGHFYSYQGNCTYILLEEIRPQYHLKIYIDRVYCDLVEHVSCPRSVIVSYNNLNITLMNLNHIGDADLEAVVDNVKLKLPYAHNGMRVISSGQDLLLSIPDLSVNISFGATGFGINLPFQHFGNNTQGHCGTCNNNKADDCMIPGGILVDDCAVMGDYWPASDVNSEICTPPPALPTVGGISKPTSKPCQAHSYCNLLKSKLFEACHSHLSPENFFLGCEYDSCHESNPALVCTSLQSYARACSQLGICIHWRNYTNLCNIECSADKVYNACGPAEPPSCDLPDHNTNTVTTEGCFCLEGTLLFNKESGVCVNKCGCLDASGMPRKFDEVFEYNCEECICDKARKSVICKPKKCSNVNPGICTEPEFVLVNVTNPSDPCCSKQVCSNMCPPLDKKCGVGYVPVLKVPYGKCCPEIKCESKKVCVHNNTEHEPGTNIPVTDCQECSCTSDVDPETQLLKVKCGSVQCNEKCDSGYEYIKKNLDDCCGKCVQTHCTVNFNGVNHTLKVRSKATLLPAPIASLEVCQHEASLHIGRPELESRVCPPFNISNCKPGTVQQSPDGCCPVCVDQIKGCQVQTVRDYIKHKDCQSEEKLNLTFCIHTYSVMKTYTAGMSSCTCCQATRSSNRTVSLGCLNSDIVTHTYVYVEECACSRTNCHEMGKNHTLPEDRQIST
;
A
#
# COMPACT_ATOMS: atom_id res chain seq x y z
N MET A 1 1.97 -12.71 77.52
CA MET A 1 1.06 -13.86 77.75
C MET A 1 0.19 -13.61 78.97
N ALA A 2 -1.08 -14.01 78.93
CA ALA A 2 -2.00 -13.89 80.07
C ALA A 2 -2.22 -15.28 80.71
N ARG A 3 -1.95 -15.40 82.01
CA ARG A 3 -2.20 -16.62 82.79
C ARG A 3 -3.32 -16.36 83.79
N CYS A 4 -4.41 -17.14 83.72
CA CYS A 4 -5.46 -17.08 84.73
C CYS A 4 -5.01 -17.85 85.97
N ILE A 5 -4.86 -17.17 87.11
CA ILE A 5 -4.41 -17.80 88.36
C ILE A 5 -5.63 -18.35 89.14
N LYS A 6 -6.66 -17.51 89.38
CA LYS A 6 -7.96 -17.86 89.97
C LYS A 6 -8.90 -16.64 90.03
N ASP A 7 -10.21 -16.85 90.16
CA ASP A 7 -11.23 -15.81 90.45
C ASP A 7 -11.14 -14.56 89.55
N ASN A 8 -11.01 -14.76 88.24
CA ASN A 8 -10.83 -13.68 87.24
C ASN A 8 -9.56 -12.82 87.44
N ILE A 9 -8.60 -13.26 88.26
CA ILE A 9 -7.28 -12.63 88.38
C ILE A 9 -6.39 -13.13 87.25
N ILE A 10 -6.07 -12.22 86.34
CA ILE A 10 -5.20 -12.46 85.18
C ILE A 10 -3.81 -11.91 85.50
N GLU A 11 -2.80 -12.77 85.38
CA GLU A 11 -1.40 -12.37 85.39
C GLU A 11 -0.94 -12.07 83.97
N ILE A 12 -0.46 -10.85 83.74
CA ILE A 12 0.17 -10.48 82.47
C ILE A 12 1.67 -10.70 82.62
N ILE A 13 2.17 -11.74 81.96
CA ILE A 13 3.60 -12.02 81.83
C ILE A 13 4.08 -11.32 80.55
N PRO A 14 5.00 -10.34 80.62
CA PRO A 14 5.61 -9.76 79.44
C PRO A 14 6.27 -10.87 78.61
N PHE A 15 5.94 -10.95 77.32
CA PHE A 15 6.59 -11.88 76.40
C PHE A 15 7.73 -11.13 75.72
N GLU A 16 8.96 -11.59 75.92
CA GLU A 16 10.14 -11.00 75.29
C GLU A 16 10.43 -11.73 73.97
N CYS A 17 10.53 -10.97 72.89
CA CYS A 17 10.85 -11.51 71.59
C CYS A 17 12.31 -11.97 71.50
N PRO A 18 12.60 -13.07 70.79
CA PRO A 18 13.97 -13.41 70.47
C PRO A 18 14.64 -12.29 69.65
N PRO A 19 15.97 -12.13 69.73
CA PRO A 19 16.67 -11.15 68.93
C PRO A 19 16.52 -11.47 67.44
N LEU A 20 16.32 -10.43 66.63
CA LEU A 20 16.22 -10.55 65.17
C LEU A 20 17.51 -11.16 64.61
N GLN A 21 17.37 -12.24 63.83
CA GLN A 21 18.47 -12.88 63.13
C GLN A 21 18.53 -12.38 61.70
N ASN A 22 19.68 -11.85 61.28
CA ASN A 22 19.90 -11.50 59.89
C ASN A 22 19.96 -12.79 59.05
N ILE A 23 19.19 -12.83 57.97
CA ILE A 23 19.18 -13.92 57.00
C ILE A 23 19.61 -13.40 55.62
N THR A 24 20.01 -14.33 54.76
CA THR A 24 20.23 -14.07 53.34
C THR A 24 19.20 -14.87 52.55
N CYS A 25 18.53 -14.21 51.61
CA CYS A 25 17.59 -14.89 50.74
C CYS A 25 18.33 -15.57 49.58
N GLU A 26 18.05 -16.85 49.37
CA GLU A 26 18.64 -17.67 48.30
C GLU A 26 18.31 -17.13 46.92
N ASN A 27 17.11 -16.56 46.75
CA ASN A 27 16.68 -15.87 45.53
C ASN A 27 17.30 -14.47 45.35
N GLY A 28 18.16 -14.03 46.26
CA GLY A 28 18.87 -12.74 46.20
C GLY A 28 18.01 -11.52 46.58
N LYS A 29 16.72 -11.70 46.92
CA LYS A 29 15.88 -10.59 47.39
C LYS A 29 16.31 -10.09 48.76
N LYS A 30 15.91 -8.85 49.08
CA LYS A 30 16.10 -8.30 50.42
C LYS A 30 15.15 -9.00 51.40
N PRO A 31 15.61 -9.42 52.59
CA PRO A 31 14.75 -9.96 53.62
C PRO A 31 13.66 -8.95 54.01
N VAL A 32 12.45 -9.45 54.22
CA VAL A 32 11.30 -8.68 54.68
C VAL A 32 10.98 -9.04 56.12
N LEU A 33 10.40 -8.09 56.86
CA LEU A 33 10.02 -8.30 58.25
C LEU A 33 8.55 -8.74 58.31
N VAL A 34 8.30 -9.91 58.89
CA VAL A 34 6.94 -10.42 59.16
C VAL A 34 6.77 -10.66 60.65
N TYR A 35 5.54 -10.91 61.09
CA TYR A 35 5.24 -11.23 62.48
C TYR A 35 4.83 -12.69 62.62
N ASP A 36 5.06 -13.25 63.81
CA ASP A 36 4.56 -14.58 64.16
C ASP A 36 3.03 -14.67 64.07
N GLU A 37 2.50 -15.89 64.17
CA GLU A 37 1.06 -16.18 64.14
C GLU A 37 0.25 -15.42 65.22
N HIS A 38 0.91 -14.97 66.29
CA HIS A 38 0.30 -14.20 67.38
C HIS A 38 0.45 -12.68 67.18
N HIS A 39 1.04 -12.24 66.07
CA HIS A 39 1.36 -10.85 65.76
C HIS A 39 2.19 -10.18 66.86
N CYS A 40 3.01 -10.96 67.57
CA CYS A 40 3.72 -10.53 68.76
C CYS A 40 5.19 -10.21 68.47
N CYS A 41 5.89 -11.12 67.79
CA CYS A 41 7.31 -10.98 67.53
C CYS A 41 7.64 -10.91 66.04
N PRO A 42 8.42 -9.89 65.62
CA PRO A 42 8.88 -9.82 64.26
C PRO A 42 10.05 -10.77 64.00
N TYR A 43 10.15 -11.28 62.78
CA TYR A 43 11.30 -12.04 62.28
C TYR A 43 11.50 -11.81 60.79
N TYR A 44 12.72 -12.05 60.29
CA TYR A 44 13.02 -11.89 58.88
C TYR A 44 12.61 -13.14 58.08
N THR A 45 12.04 -12.91 56.91
CA THR A 45 11.71 -13.94 55.91
C THR A 45 12.08 -13.46 54.52
N CYS A 46 11.95 -14.35 53.54
CA CYS A 46 12.25 -14.07 52.15
C CYS A 46 10.97 -14.19 51.33
N ASP A 47 10.53 -13.08 50.73
CA ASP A 47 9.45 -13.14 49.77
C ASP A 47 9.87 -13.94 48.53
N CYS A 48 8.89 -14.61 47.95
CA CYS A 48 9.11 -15.63 46.94
C CYS A 48 8.88 -15.04 45.55
N PHE A 49 9.80 -15.31 44.64
CA PHE A 49 9.73 -14.81 43.28
C PHE A 49 10.11 -15.88 42.26
N CYS A 50 9.13 -16.26 41.45
CA CYS A 50 9.33 -17.17 40.33
C CYS A 50 9.29 -16.40 39.03
N GLU A 51 10.21 -16.68 38.13
CA GLU A 51 10.31 -16.03 36.83
C GLU A 51 10.55 -17.08 35.76
N GLY A 52 9.92 -16.90 34.59
CA GLY A 52 10.30 -17.66 33.41
C GLY A 52 10.42 -16.73 32.22
N TRP A 53 11.38 -16.99 31.36
CA TRP A 53 11.64 -16.17 30.17
C TRP A 53 12.13 -17.00 28.99
N GLY A 54 12.09 -16.37 27.82
CA GLY A 54 12.41 -17.04 26.58
C GLY A 54 11.42 -18.18 26.32
N ASP A 55 11.91 -19.23 25.66
CA ASP A 55 11.14 -20.43 25.36
C ASP A 55 11.11 -21.39 26.57
N SER A 56 12.19 -21.52 27.34
CA SER A 56 12.38 -22.68 28.22
C SER A 56 12.88 -22.37 29.62
N HIS A 57 13.27 -21.14 29.96
CA HIS A 57 13.99 -20.87 31.20
C HIS A 57 13.08 -20.56 32.38
N TYR A 58 13.47 -21.04 33.55
CA TYR A 58 12.78 -20.83 34.82
C TYR A 58 13.76 -20.54 35.96
N ILE A 59 13.31 -19.70 36.88
CA ILE A 59 13.86 -19.52 38.22
C ILE A 59 12.72 -19.79 39.21
N THR A 60 12.91 -20.75 40.11
CA THR A 60 11.97 -21.09 41.19
C THR A 60 11.89 -19.98 42.24
N PHE A 61 10.91 -20.06 43.14
CA PHE A 61 10.71 -19.08 44.21
C PHE A 61 11.95 -18.84 45.09
N ASP A 62 12.75 -19.88 45.30
CA ASP A 62 13.98 -19.84 46.09
C ASP A 62 15.24 -19.62 45.24
N GLY A 63 15.11 -19.51 43.91
CA GLY A 63 16.18 -19.08 43.02
C GLY A 63 16.91 -20.20 42.26
N HIS A 64 16.37 -21.42 42.22
CA HIS A 64 16.92 -22.53 41.45
C HIS A 64 16.66 -22.31 39.95
N PHE A 65 17.71 -22.30 39.14
CA PHE A 65 17.62 -22.15 37.68
C PHE A 65 17.55 -23.50 36.98
N TYR A 66 16.61 -23.63 36.04
CA TYR A 66 16.53 -24.77 35.15
C TYR A 66 15.86 -24.39 33.81
N SER A 67 16.08 -25.23 32.79
CA SER A 67 15.40 -25.11 31.50
C SER A 67 14.45 -26.29 31.32
N TYR A 68 13.25 -26.03 30.82
CA TYR A 68 12.23 -27.04 30.55
C TYR A 68 11.43 -26.70 29.29
N GLN A 69 11.39 -27.65 28.35
CA GLN A 69 10.60 -27.55 27.12
C GLN A 69 9.46 -28.58 27.17
N GLY A 70 8.24 -28.08 27.23
CA GLY A 70 7.02 -28.89 27.24
C GLY A 70 5.89 -28.18 26.50
N ASN A 71 4.93 -28.91 25.95
CA ASN A 71 3.91 -28.38 25.02
C ASN A 71 2.48 -28.47 25.55
N CYS A 72 2.35 -28.53 26.86
CA CYS A 72 1.08 -28.68 27.57
C CYS A 72 0.77 -27.45 28.43
N THR A 73 -0.39 -27.49 29.08
CA THR A 73 -0.64 -26.68 30.26
C THR A 73 -0.02 -27.33 31.48
N TYR A 74 0.81 -26.61 32.24
CA TYR A 74 1.51 -27.07 33.44
C TYR A 74 1.16 -26.21 34.65
N ILE A 75 1.28 -26.79 35.84
CA ILE A 75 1.08 -26.11 37.11
C ILE A 75 2.37 -25.35 37.47
N LEU A 76 2.35 -24.02 37.39
CA LEU A 76 3.43 -23.18 37.91
C LEU A 76 3.42 -23.18 39.44
N LEU A 77 2.22 -23.03 40.01
CA LEU A 77 1.98 -22.95 41.44
C LEU A 77 0.64 -23.61 41.77
N GLU A 78 0.66 -24.48 42.77
CA GLU A 78 -0.51 -24.76 43.60
C GLU A 78 -0.15 -24.73 45.09
N GLU A 79 -1.15 -24.42 45.92
CA GLU A 79 -0.99 -24.46 47.36
C GLU A 79 -0.97 -25.91 47.88
N ILE A 80 0.03 -26.27 48.69
CA ILE A 80 0.10 -27.60 49.35
C ILE A 80 -1.13 -27.80 50.24
N ARG A 81 -1.50 -26.74 50.98
CA ARG A 81 -2.71 -26.62 51.78
C ARG A 81 -3.50 -25.44 51.22
N PRO A 82 -4.66 -25.66 50.59
CA PRO A 82 -5.39 -24.62 49.87
C PRO A 82 -6.07 -23.66 50.85
N GLN A 83 -5.30 -22.71 51.38
CA GLN A 83 -5.74 -21.67 52.31
C GLN A 83 -6.43 -20.53 51.55
N TYR A 84 -5.90 -20.16 50.39
CA TYR A 84 -6.44 -19.09 49.55
C TYR A 84 -7.00 -19.61 48.22
N HIS A 85 -6.84 -20.91 47.94
CA HIS A 85 -7.24 -21.56 46.69
C HIS A 85 -6.64 -20.89 45.45
N LEU A 86 -5.41 -20.38 45.56
CA LEU A 86 -4.65 -19.82 44.45
C LEU A 86 -3.98 -20.94 43.65
N LYS A 87 -4.23 -20.98 42.34
CA LYS A 87 -3.48 -21.80 41.39
C LYS A 87 -3.05 -20.97 40.20
N ILE A 88 -1.83 -21.20 39.72
CA ILE A 88 -1.28 -20.53 38.55
C ILE A 88 -0.76 -21.57 37.58
N TYR A 89 -1.16 -21.45 36.33
CA TYR A 89 -0.79 -22.35 35.25
C TYR A 89 -0.04 -21.61 34.16
N ILE A 90 0.81 -22.34 33.45
CA ILE A 90 1.42 -21.90 32.20
C ILE A 90 0.95 -22.80 31.08
N ASP A 91 0.40 -22.21 30.04
CA ASP A 91 -0.06 -22.90 28.86
C ASP A 91 0.96 -22.68 27.74
N ARG A 92 1.51 -23.77 27.22
CA ARG A 92 2.58 -23.76 26.24
C ARG A 92 2.15 -24.43 24.95
N VAL A 93 2.63 -23.90 23.83
CA VAL A 93 2.38 -24.44 22.50
C VAL A 93 3.66 -24.48 21.70
N TYR A 94 3.75 -25.37 20.70
CA TYR A 94 4.82 -25.29 19.73
C TYR A 94 4.58 -24.11 18.79
N CYS A 95 5.37 -23.06 18.97
CA CYS A 95 5.34 -21.86 18.12
C CYS A 95 6.14 -22.06 16.83
N ASP A 96 7.11 -22.99 16.83
CA ASP A 96 7.79 -23.47 15.64
C ASP A 96 7.45 -24.96 15.44
N LEU A 97 6.73 -25.26 14.35
CA LEU A 97 6.30 -26.62 14.00
C LEU A 97 7.43 -27.48 13.39
N VAL A 98 8.55 -26.87 13.02
CA VAL A 98 9.72 -27.56 12.44
C VAL A 98 10.68 -27.96 13.55
N GLU A 99 11.05 -27.00 14.40
CA GLU A 99 12.05 -27.20 15.47
C GLU A 99 11.42 -27.66 16.80
N HIS A 100 10.09 -27.74 16.91
CA HIS A 100 9.36 -28.09 18.13
C HIS A 100 9.70 -27.18 19.32
N VAL A 101 9.93 -25.90 19.07
CA VAL A 101 10.21 -24.89 20.11
C VAL A 101 8.94 -24.57 20.87
N SER A 102 8.97 -24.73 22.20
CA SER A 102 7.84 -24.45 23.09
C SER A 102 7.82 -22.97 23.49
N CYS A 103 6.77 -22.25 23.10
CA CYS A 103 6.55 -20.88 23.56
C CYS A 103 5.44 -20.82 24.62
N PRO A 104 5.57 -19.93 25.63
CA PRO A 104 4.47 -19.63 26.52
C PRO A 104 3.36 -18.90 25.74
N ARG A 105 2.18 -19.52 25.66
CA ARG A 105 0.99 -18.92 25.04
C ARG A 105 0.21 -18.07 26.02
N SER A 106 0.02 -18.58 27.24
CA SER A 106 -0.72 -17.86 28.27
C SER A 106 -0.34 -18.27 29.69
N VAL A 107 -0.60 -17.37 30.64
CA VAL A 107 -0.63 -17.65 32.07
C VAL A 107 -2.07 -17.58 32.55
N ILE A 108 -2.52 -18.62 33.25
CA ILE A 108 -3.89 -18.73 33.76
C ILE A 108 -3.83 -18.62 35.28
N VAL A 109 -4.56 -17.66 35.84
CA VAL A 109 -4.64 -17.43 37.28
C VAL A 109 -6.04 -17.82 37.75
N SER A 110 -6.11 -18.81 38.63
CA SER A 110 -7.34 -19.24 39.28
C SER A 110 -7.36 -18.74 40.72
N TYR A 111 -8.35 -17.89 41.04
CA TYR A 111 -8.55 -17.33 42.37
C TYR A 111 -10.03 -16.93 42.56
N ASN A 112 -10.59 -17.19 43.74
CA ASN A 112 -12.01 -16.89 44.05
C ASN A 112 -13.01 -17.43 43.01
N ASN A 113 -12.82 -18.67 42.55
CA ASN A 113 -13.63 -19.34 41.52
C ASN A 113 -13.68 -18.58 40.18
N LEU A 114 -12.69 -17.73 39.89
CA LEU A 114 -12.55 -17.01 38.64
C LEU A 114 -11.20 -17.36 38.02
N ASN A 115 -11.23 -17.75 36.74
CA ASN A 115 -10.04 -18.01 35.95
C ASN A 115 -9.82 -16.84 34.99
N ILE A 116 -8.73 -16.10 35.19
CA ILE A 116 -8.29 -15.07 34.25
C ILE A 116 -7.09 -15.61 33.49
N THR A 117 -7.18 -15.60 32.16
CA THR A 117 -6.08 -15.97 31.28
C THR A 117 -5.43 -14.72 30.71
N LEU A 118 -4.13 -14.57 30.93
CA LEU A 118 -3.27 -13.56 30.32
C LEU A 118 -2.60 -14.21 29.11
N MET A 119 -2.86 -13.74 27.90
CA MET A 119 -2.41 -14.39 26.67
C MET A 119 -1.65 -13.45 25.75
N ASN A 120 -0.70 -14.01 25.02
CA ASN A 120 0.01 -13.35 23.93
C ASN A 120 -0.37 -14.06 22.63
N LEU A 121 -1.12 -13.38 21.77
CA LEU A 121 -1.60 -13.90 20.50
C LEU A 121 -0.53 -13.86 19.41
N ASN A 122 0.53 -13.08 19.61
CA ASN A 122 1.65 -12.99 18.67
C ASN A 122 2.93 -13.57 19.27
N HIS A 123 3.26 -14.80 18.86
CA HIS A 123 4.47 -15.49 19.31
C HIS A 123 5.74 -15.04 18.56
N ILE A 124 5.62 -14.22 17.51
CA ILE A 124 6.74 -13.75 16.68
C ILE A 124 6.62 -12.23 16.47
N GLY A 125 7.51 -11.46 17.09
CA GLY A 125 7.54 -10.00 16.97
C GLY A 125 6.88 -9.28 18.14
N ASP A 126 6.16 -8.19 17.87
CA ASP A 126 5.53 -7.36 18.90
C ASP A 126 4.43 -8.12 19.66
N ALA A 127 4.37 -7.93 20.97
CA ALA A 127 3.40 -8.59 21.84
C ALA A 127 1.95 -8.20 21.46
N ASP A 128 1.09 -9.18 21.24
CA ASP A 128 -0.35 -8.97 21.08
C ASP A 128 -1.08 -9.49 22.32
N LEU A 129 -1.18 -8.63 23.32
CA LEU A 129 -1.56 -9.01 24.67
C LEU A 129 -3.04 -8.81 24.93
N GLU A 130 -3.68 -9.87 25.42
CA GLU A 130 -5.08 -9.86 25.81
C GLU A 130 -5.28 -10.56 27.15
N ALA A 131 -6.25 -10.09 27.92
CA ALA A 131 -6.74 -10.78 29.11
C ALA A 131 -8.16 -11.27 28.83
N VAL A 132 -8.45 -12.53 29.15
CA VAL A 132 -9.77 -13.15 28.92
C VAL A 132 -10.31 -13.84 30.17
N VAL A 133 -11.64 -13.88 30.26
CA VAL A 133 -12.41 -14.73 31.17
C VAL A 133 -13.40 -15.49 30.31
N ASP A 134 -13.47 -16.82 30.43
CA ASP A 134 -14.38 -17.67 29.65
C ASP A 134 -14.30 -17.41 28.13
N ASN A 135 -13.09 -17.20 27.61
CA ASN A 135 -12.81 -16.84 26.21
C ASN A 135 -13.40 -15.47 25.75
N VAL A 136 -13.81 -14.61 26.69
CA VAL A 136 -14.27 -13.25 26.40
C VAL A 136 -13.18 -12.26 26.77
N LYS A 137 -12.79 -11.43 25.79
CA LYS A 137 -11.79 -10.36 25.95
C LYS A 137 -12.25 -9.33 26.99
N LEU A 138 -11.39 -9.08 27.98
CA LEU A 138 -11.61 -8.07 29.02
C LEU A 138 -11.25 -6.69 28.48
N LYS A 139 -12.06 -5.69 28.84
CA LYS A 139 -11.68 -4.30 28.69
C LYS A 139 -10.80 -3.89 29.88
N LEU A 140 -9.56 -3.50 29.60
CA LEU A 140 -8.57 -3.11 30.62
C LEU A 140 -8.61 -1.58 30.88
N PRO A 141 -8.38 -1.12 32.12
CA PRO A 141 -8.14 -1.92 33.33
C PRO A 141 -9.41 -2.66 33.78
N TYR A 142 -9.22 -3.88 34.30
CA TYR A 142 -10.30 -4.74 34.79
C TYR A 142 -10.12 -5.01 36.27
N ALA A 143 -11.20 -4.99 37.06
CA ALA A 143 -11.17 -5.34 38.48
C ALA A 143 -12.45 -6.10 38.87
N HIS A 144 -12.29 -7.33 39.37
CA HIS A 144 -13.39 -8.20 39.78
C HIS A 144 -12.90 -9.33 40.70
N ASN A 145 -13.71 -9.79 41.66
CA ASN A 145 -13.39 -10.86 42.61
C ASN A 145 -12.02 -10.72 43.32
N GLY A 146 -11.60 -9.49 43.63
CA GLY A 146 -10.32 -9.21 44.29
C GLY A 146 -9.11 -9.27 43.36
N MET A 147 -9.29 -9.57 42.07
CA MET A 147 -8.24 -9.50 41.05
C MET A 147 -8.34 -8.20 40.26
N ARG A 148 -7.20 -7.58 39.98
CA ARG A 148 -7.09 -6.42 39.09
C ARG A 148 -6.08 -6.69 37.99
N VAL A 149 -6.48 -6.47 36.74
CA VAL A 149 -5.63 -6.62 35.55
C VAL A 149 -5.44 -5.26 34.89
N ILE A 150 -4.19 -4.91 34.60
CA ILE A 150 -3.82 -3.75 33.81
C ILE A 150 -2.87 -4.17 32.68
N SER A 151 -2.82 -3.39 31.61
CA SER A 151 -1.82 -3.56 30.54
C SER A 151 -0.85 -2.39 30.56
N SER A 152 0.43 -2.74 30.48
CA SER A 152 1.55 -1.82 30.31
C SER A 152 1.97 -1.63 28.84
N GLY A 153 1.27 -2.29 27.92
CA GLY A 153 1.61 -2.36 26.49
C GLY A 153 2.50 -3.57 26.15
N GLN A 154 3.49 -3.91 26.98
CA GLN A 154 4.36 -5.08 26.78
C GLN A 154 4.16 -6.21 27.77
N ASP A 155 3.54 -5.91 28.91
CA ASP A 155 3.14 -6.88 29.91
C ASP A 155 1.71 -6.63 30.35
N LEU A 156 0.98 -7.71 30.59
CA LEU A 156 -0.21 -7.74 31.42
C LEU A 156 0.22 -7.92 32.87
N LEU A 157 -0.32 -7.08 33.75
CA LEU A 157 -0.07 -7.15 35.19
C LEU A 157 -1.37 -7.51 35.90
N LEU A 158 -1.40 -8.67 36.53
CA LEU A 158 -2.49 -9.12 37.40
C LEU A 158 -2.05 -8.98 38.86
N SER A 159 -2.88 -8.36 39.67
CA SER A 159 -2.65 -8.18 41.11
C SER A 159 -3.82 -8.72 41.92
N ILE A 160 -3.52 -9.31 43.08
CA ILE A 160 -4.47 -9.69 44.13
C ILE A 160 -4.12 -8.86 45.36
N PRO A 161 -4.68 -7.64 45.52
CA PRO A 161 -4.22 -6.68 46.53
C PRO A 161 -4.29 -7.20 47.96
N ASP A 162 -5.36 -7.93 48.30
CA ASP A 162 -5.58 -8.46 49.65
C ASP A 162 -4.52 -9.47 50.09
N LEU A 163 -3.84 -10.10 49.13
CA LEU A 163 -2.76 -11.07 49.36
C LEU A 163 -1.39 -10.53 48.92
N SER A 164 -1.33 -9.27 48.45
CA SER A 164 -0.12 -8.66 47.86
C SER A 164 0.57 -9.52 46.79
N VAL A 165 -0.20 -10.30 46.03
CA VAL A 165 0.30 -11.12 44.92
C VAL A 165 0.33 -10.30 43.64
N ASN A 166 1.43 -10.37 42.90
CA ASN A 166 1.58 -9.73 41.59
C ASN A 166 2.09 -10.74 40.57
N ILE A 167 1.43 -10.82 39.42
CA ILE A 167 1.80 -11.64 38.28
C ILE A 167 1.99 -10.72 37.06
N SER A 168 3.12 -10.86 36.37
CA SER A 168 3.38 -10.22 35.08
C SER A 168 3.43 -11.28 33.99
N PHE A 169 2.86 -11.02 32.82
CA PHE A 169 2.97 -11.86 31.64
C PHE A 169 3.08 -11.01 30.38
N GLY A 170 4.09 -11.26 29.55
CA GLY A 170 4.35 -10.54 28.31
C GLY A 170 5.01 -11.41 27.25
N ALA A 171 5.50 -10.79 26.18
CA ALA A 171 6.16 -11.53 25.09
C ALA A 171 7.49 -12.19 25.51
N THR A 172 8.15 -11.69 26.55
CA THR A 172 9.46 -12.18 26.98
C THR A 172 9.39 -13.26 28.03
N GLY A 173 8.24 -13.42 28.69
CA GLY A 173 8.11 -14.31 29.84
C GLY A 173 7.06 -13.88 30.85
N PHE A 174 7.18 -14.44 32.04
CA PHE A 174 6.30 -14.20 33.17
C PHE A 174 7.07 -14.01 34.48
N GLY A 175 6.43 -13.40 35.47
CA GLY A 175 6.96 -13.26 36.82
C GLY A 175 5.84 -13.37 37.84
N ILE A 176 6.10 -14.03 38.96
CA ILE A 176 5.14 -14.28 40.03
C ILE A 176 5.80 -13.88 41.35
N ASN A 177 5.23 -12.88 42.02
CA ASN A 177 5.67 -12.44 43.34
C ASN A 177 4.65 -12.84 44.41
N LEU A 178 5.08 -13.65 45.37
CA LEU A 178 4.28 -14.14 46.49
C LEU A 178 4.88 -13.69 47.83
N PRO A 179 4.10 -13.05 48.72
CA PRO A 179 4.57 -12.74 50.07
C PRO A 179 4.73 -14.01 50.92
N PHE A 180 5.84 -14.11 51.63
CA PHE A 180 6.11 -15.24 52.52
C PHE A 180 5.03 -15.37 53.62
N GLN A 181 4.50 -14.25 54.10
CA GLN A 181 3.46 -14.21 55.13
C GLN A 181 2.22 -15.05 54.77
N HIS A 182 1.88 -15.15 53.48
CA HIS A 182 0.70 -15.87 53.01
C HIS A 182 1.04 -17.25 52.44
N PHE A 183 2.17 -17.38 51.73
CA PHE A 183 2.47 -18.58 50.93
C PHE A 183 3.73 -19.33 51.38
N GLY A 184 4.44 -18.84 52.41
CA GLY A 184 5.65 -19.47 52.93
C GLY A 184 5.41 -20.93 53.33
N ASN A 185 6.28 -21.82 52.86
CA ASN A 185 6.20 -23.28 53.05
C ASN A 185 4.91 -23.94 52.53
N ASN A 186 4.18 -23.26 51.62
CA ASN A 186 2.87 -23.73 51.15
C ASN A 186 2.74 -23.78 49.63
N THR A 187 3.84 -23.85 48.89
CA THR A 187 3.84 -23.85 47.41
C THR A 187 4.46 -25.12 46.85
N GLN A 188 3.93 -25.59 45.72
CA GLN A 188 4.50 -26.67 44.90
C GLN A 188 4.16 -26.44 43.41
N GLY A 189 4.89 -27.09 42.50
CA GLY A 189 4.76 -26.91 41.05
C GLY A 189 6.10 -26.56 40.40
N HIS A 190 6.08 -26.08 39.15
CA HIS A 190 7.30 -25.66 38.44
C HIS A 190 8.07 -24.54 39.17
N CYS A 191 7.39 -23.69 39.93
CA CYS A 191 8.04 -22.64 40.70
C CYS A 191 8.68 -23.13 42.01
N GLY A 192 8.64 -24.43 42.32
CA GLY A 192 9.28 -25.00 43.51
C GLY A 192 8.59 -24.63 44.82
N THR A 193 9.34 -24.74 45.92
CA THR A 193 8.84 -24.40 47.24
C THR A 193 9.23 -22.96 47.62
N CYS A 194 8.49 -22.38 48.56
CA CYS A 194 8.69 -21.01 49.03
C CYS A 194 9.21 -21.07 50.47
N ASN A 195 10.43 -21.57 50.66
CA ASN A 195 10.98 -21.82 51.99
C ASN A 195 12.45 -21.37 52.15
N ASN A 196 13.00 -20.68 51.15
CA ASN A 196 14.38 -20.23 51.08
C ASN A 196 15.41 -21.38 51.00
N ASN A 197 15.08 -22.49 50.32
CA ASN A 197 15.95 -23.65 50.14
C ASN A 197 15.88 -24.25 48.71
N LYS A 198 16.84 -23.84 47.85
CA LYS A 198 16.98 -24.36 46.47
C LYS A 198 17.14 -25.88 46.35
N ALA A 199 17.51 -26.57 47.42
CA ALA A 199 17.80 -28.01 47.39
C ALA A 199 16.54 -28.88 47.37
N ASP A 200 15.37 -28.33 47.72
CA ASP A 200 14.10 -29.06 47.71
C ASP A 200 13.10 -28.60 46.62
N ASP A 201 13.53 -27.69 45.75
CA ASP A 201 12.70 -27.10 44.70
C ASP A 201 12.25 -28.11 43.63
N CYS A 202 13.08 -29.09 43.30
CA CYS A 202 12.79 -30.06 42.24
C CYS A 202 11.89 -31.21 42.74
N MET A 203 10.70 -30.88 43.24
CA MET A 203 9.78 -31.83 43.87
C MET A 203 8.61 -32.19 42.95
N ILE A 204 8.39 -33.48 42.72
CA ILE A 204 7.23 -33.99 41.96
C ILE A 204 6.02 -34.22 42.88
N PRO A 205 4.80 -34.37 42.33
CA PRO A 205 3.62 -34.68 43.13
C PRO A 205 3.83 -35.91 44.03
N GLY A 206 3.39 -35.81 45.29
CA GLY A 206 3.63 -36.82 46.31
C GLY A 206 4.88 -36.57 47.17
N GLY A 207 5.60 -35.47 46.95
CA GLY A 207 6.69 -35.02 47.81
C GLY A 207 8.03 -35.71 47.53
N ILE A 208 8.22 -36.25 46.33
CA ILE A 208 9.45 -36.94 45.94
C ILE A 208 10.40 -35.92 45.32
N LEU A 209 11.59 -35.80 45.89
CA LEU A 209 12.66 -34.94 45.37
C LEU A 209 13.42 -35.63 44.24
N VAL A 210 13.66 -34.93 43.15
CA VAL A 210 14.46 -35.40 42.01
C VAL A 210 15.67 -34.51 41.79
N ASP A 211 16.71 -35.04 41.13
CA ASP A 211 17.98 -34.33 40.94
C ASP A 211 17.93 -33.22 39.87
N ASP A 212 16.96 -33.28 38.96
CA ASP A 212 16.80 -32.35 37.83
C ASP A 212 15.39 -31.79 37.76
N CYS A 213 15.26 -30.47 37.91
CA CYS A 213 13.98 -29.76 37.79
C CYS A 213 13.36 -29.89 36.38
N ALA A 214 14.15 -30.17 35.34
CA ALA A 214 13.59 -30.49 34.03
C ALA A 214 12.79 -31.81 34.08
N VAL A 215 13.27 -32.82 34.80
CA VAL A 215 12.54 -34.07 35.05
C VAL A 215 11.31 -33.80 35.92
N MET A 216 11.43 -32.93 36.92
CA MET A 216 10.29 -32.53 37.74
C MET A 216 9.14 -31.95 36.89
N GLY A 217 9.46 -31.12 35.90
CA GLY A 217 8.47 -30.45 35.06
C GLY A 217 7.52 -31.41 34.34
N ASP A 218 7.99 -32.59 33.93
CA ASP A 218 7.15 -33.60 33.26
C ASP A 218 6.03 -34.16 34.15
N TYR A 219 6.12 -34.01 35.47
CA TYR A 219 5.13 -34.54 36.42
C TYR A 219 4.10 -33.51 36.89
N TRP A 220 4.14 -32.28 36.38
CA TRP A 220 3.21 -31.21 36.75
C TRP A 220 2.22 -30.78 35.64
N PRO A 221 1.65 -31.68 34.79
CA PRO A 221 0.62 -31.27 33.84
C PRO A 221 -0.67 -30.87 34.56
N ALA A 222 -1.34 -29.84 34.06
CA ALA A 222 -2.63 -29.41 34.56
C ALA A 222 -3.72 -30.42 34.15
N SER A 223 -4.62 -30.75 35.08
CA SER A 223 -5.73 -31.68 34.82
C SER A 223 -7.11 -31.02 34.90
N ASP A 224 -7.18 -29.81 35.45
CA ASP A 224 -8.40 -29.05 35.71
C ASP A 224 -8.61 -27.87 34.74
N VAL A 225 -7.72 -27.67 33.77
CA VAL A 225 -7.76 -26.56 32.81
C VAL A 225 -7.40 -27.03 31.39
N ASN A 226 -8.22 -26.65 30.39
CA ASN A 226 -8.10 -26.98 28.97
C ASN A 226 -8.23 -28.49 28.60
N SER A 227 -8.59 -28.74 27.34
CA SER A 227 -9.14 -30.00 26.82
C SER A 227 -8.11 -31.04 26.34
N GLU A 228 -6.82 -30.70 26.28
CA GLU A 228 -5.76 -31.66 25.96
C GLU A 228 -5.17 -32.23 27.25
N ILE A 229 -5.60 -33.44 27.60
CA ILE A 229 -5.13 -34.14 28.79
C ILE A 229 -3.69 -34.59 28.54
N CYS A 230 -2.73 -33.84 29.09
CA CYS A 230 -1.35 -34.29 29.18
C CYS A 230 -1.20 -35.21 30.40
N THR A 231 -0.73 -36.43 30.15
CA THR A 231 -0.50 -37.40 31.23
C THR A 231 0.97 -37.38 31.64
N PRO A 232 1.26 -37.32 32.95
CA PRO A 232 2.63 -37.40 33.43
C PRO A 232 3.24 -38.77 33.08
N PRO A 233 4.58 -38.89 33.03
CA PRO A 233 5.24 -40.17 32.81
C PRO A 233 4.73 -41.25 33.77
N PRO A 234 4.43 -42.47 33.28
CA PRO A 234 3.83 -43.52 34.10
C PRO A 234 4.80 -44.15 35.11
N ALA A 235 6.11 -44.01 34.90
CA ALA A 235 7.13 -44.51 35.81
C ALA A 235 7.67 -43.36 36.67
N LEU A 236 7.94 -43.61 37.94
CA LEU A 236 8.66 -42.66 38.79
C LEU A 236 10.11 -42.50 38.30
N PRO A 237 10.69 -41.30 38.41
CA PRO A 237 12.06 -41.06 38.01
C PRO A 237 13.05 -41.78 38.94
N THR A 238 14.13 -42.32 38.38
CA THR A 238 15.17 -43.01 39.14
C THR A 238 16.05 -41.99 39.88
N VAL A 239 15.99 -41.97 41.21
CA VAL A 239 16.84 -41.12 42.06
C VAL A 239 18.32 -41.50 41.86
N GLY A 240 19.18 -40.53 41.51
CA GLY A 240 20.62 -40.72 41.35
C GLY A 240 21.10 -41.34 40.02
N GLY A 241 20.27 -41.32 38.96
CA GLY A 241 20.50 -42.14 37.76
C GLY A 241 20.73 -41.45 36.41
N ILE A 242 20.50 -40.15 36.26
CA ILE A 242 20.62 -39.50 34.94
C ILE A 242 21.72 -38.44 35.01
N SER A 243 22.89 -38.78 34.47
CA SER A 243 23.90 -37.78 34.13
C SER A 243 23.24 -36.74 33.22
N LYS A 244 23.21 -35.47 33.66
CA LYS A 244 22.89 -34.33 32.80
C LYS A 244 23.56 -34.57 31.44
N PRO A 245 22.84 -34.60 30.31
CA PRO A 245 23.50 -34.63 29.02
C PRO A 245 24.43 -33.41 29.00
N THR A 246 25.74 -33.65 29.05
CA THR A 246 26.73 -32.59 28.93
C THR A 246 26.44 -31.88 27.61
N SER A 247 25.96 -30.65 27.67
CA SER A 247 25.81 -29.83 26.47
C SER A 247 27.18 -29.78 25.81
N LYS A 248 27.21 -29.99 24.48
CA LYS A 248 28.46 -29.85 23.75
C LYS A 248 28.94 -28.42 23.96
N PRO A 249 30.22 -28.18 24.28
CA PRO A 249 30.74 -26.83 24.38
C PRO A 249 30.56 -26.14 23.03
N CYS A 250 29.74 -25.10 23.05
CA CYS A 250 29.40 -24.24 21.94
C CYS A 250 29.94 -22.84 22.26
N GLN A 251 30.27 -22.07 21.22
CA GLN A 251 30.61 -20.67 21.44
C GLN A 251 29.32 -19.86 21.50
N ALA A 252 28.93 -19.46 22.72
CA ALA A 252 27.77 -18.60 22.91
C ALA A 252 27.93 -17.27 22.16
N HIS A 253 26.81 -16.70 21.75
CA HIS A 253 26.73 -15.43 21.06
C HIS A 253 27.35 -14.34 21.94
N SER A 254 28.09 -13.42 21.32
CA SER A 254 28.83 -12.39 22.05
C SER A 254 27.92 -11.50 22.91
N TYR A 255 26.63 -11.41 22.58
CA TYR A 255 25.63 -10.63 23.33
C TYR A 255 25.34 -11.18 24.72
N CYS A 256 25.52 -12.48 24.96
CA CYS A 256 25.38 -13.01 26.31
C CYS A 256 26.38 -12.36 27.28
N ASN A 257 27.59 -12.02 26.80
CA ASN A 257 28.60 -11.33 27.61
C ASN A 257 28.18 -9.92 28.01
N LEU A 258 27.19 -9.29 27.35
CA LEU A 258 26.68 -7.98 27.77
C LEU A 258 26.09 -8.04 29.18
N LEU A 259 25.43 -9.14 29.56
CA LEU A 259 24.86 -9.36 30.90
C LEU A 259 25.90 -9.23 32.01
N LYS A 260 27.14 -9.67 31.76
CA LYS A 260 28.28 -9.61 32.69
C LYS A 260 29.16 -8.37 32.49
N SER A 261 28.83 -7.51 31.53
CA SER A 261 29.64 -6.35 31.16
C SER A 261 29.33 -5.10 32.01
N LYS A 262 30.11 -4.04 31.82
CA LYS A 262 29.88 -2.73 32.43
C LYS A 262 28.50 -2.13 32.13
N LEU A 263 27.86 -2.54 31.04
CA LEU A 263 26.51 -2.07 30.68
C LEU A 263 25.49 -2.29 31.82
N PHE A 264 25.60 -3.43 32.51
CA PHE A 264 24.70 -3.81 33.59
C PHE A 264 25.32 -3.69 34.99
N GLU A 265 26.50 -3.06 35.12
CA GLU A 265 27.26 -2.97 36.37
C GLU A 265 26.45 -2.37 37.53
N ALA A 266 25.60 -1.39 37.24
CA ALA A 266 24.71 -0.78 38.23
C ALA A 266 23.72 -1.79 38.85
N CYS A 267 23.31 -2.81 38.10
CA CYS A 267 22.34 -3.81 38.53
C CYS A 267 22.98 -5.02 39.21
N HIS A 268 24.24 -5.35 38.90
CA HIS A 268 24.94 -6.56 39.41
C HIS A 268 24.95 -6.68 40.93
N SER A 269 25.01 -5.56 41.66
CA SER A 269 24.99 -5.55 43.13
C SER A 269 23.62 -5.83 43.75
N HIS A 270 22.55 -5.76 42.95
CA HIS A 270 21.17 -5.97 43.38
C HIS A 270 20.56 -7.25 42.83
N LEU A 271 20.98 -7.68 41.64
CA LEU A 271 20.50 -8.90 40.98
C LEU A 271 21.65 -9.58 40.22
N SER A 272 21.89 -10.85 40.49
CA SER A 272 22.93 -11.62 39.80
C SER A 272 22.58 -11.83 38.32
N PRO A 273 23.51 -11.57 37.38
CA PRO A 273 23.30 -11.85 35.96
C PRO A 273 23.45 -13.34 35.61
N GLU A 274 23.86 -14.20 36.56
CA GLU A 274 24.32 -15.55 36.25
C GLU A 274 23.24 -16.44 35.60
N ASN A 275 22.03 -16.48 36.16
CA ASN A 275 20.95 -17.31 35.61
C ASN A 275 20.52 -16.83 34.21
N PHE A 276 20.46 -15.52 34.00
CA PHE A 276 20.17 -14.93 32.68
C PHE A 276 21.30 -15.21 31.67
N PHE A 277 22.55 -15.23 32.12
CA PHE A 277 23.69 -15.59 31.29
C PHE A 277 23.63 -17.06 30.88
N LEU A 278 23.36 -17.96 31.82
CA LEU A 278 23.20 -19.40 31.54
C LEU A 278 22.03 -19.66 30.57
N GLY A 279 20.91 -18.95 30.73
CA GLY A 279 19.81 -18.99 29.76
C GLY A 279 20.24 -18.51 28.37
N CYS A 280 20.91 -17.36 28.30
CA CYS A 280 21.42 -16.83 27.03
C CYS A 280 22.40 -17.78 26.33
N GLU A 281 23.31 -18.42 27.08
CA GLU A 281 24.21 -19.43 26.54
C GLU A 281 23.44 -20.66 26.03
N TYR A 282 22.42 -21.10 26.77
CA TYR A 282 21.57 -22.21 26.34
C TYR A 282 20.87 -21.89 25.00
N ASP A 283 20.17 -20.75 24.93
CA ASP A 283 19.49 -20.25 23.73
C ASP A 283 20.45 -20.17 22.55
N SER A 284 21.61 -19.55 22.76
CA SER A 284 22.60 -19.37 21.70
C SER A 284 23.14 -20.67 21.12
N CYS A 285 23.01 -21.78 21.84
CA CYS A 285 23.66 -23.04 21.50
C CYS A 285 22.70 -24.12 21.02
N HIS A 286 21.44 -24.04 21.45
CA HIS A 286 20.43 -25.05 21.12
C HIS A 286 19.43 -24.52 20.10
N GLU A 287 19.33 -23.20 19.93
CA GLU A 287 18.36 -22.59 19.03
C GLU A 287 18.99 -22.06 17.74
N SER A 288 18.23 -22.19 16.65
CA SER A 288 18.68 -21.75 15.32
C SER A 288 18.52 -20.23 15.12
N ASN A 289 17.64 -19.59 15.88
CA ASN A 289 17.36 -18.16 15.79
C ASN A 289 18.29 -17.34 16.71
N PRO A 290 19.27 -16.59 16.18
CA PRO A 290 20.20 -15.82 16.99
C PRO A 290 19.54 -14.66 17.75
N ALA A 291 18.31 -14.27 17.41
CA ALA A 291 17.58 -13.23 18.12
C ALA A 291 17.07 -13.68 19.51
N LEU A 292 17.04 -14.99 19.82
CA LEU A 292 16.56 -15.46 21.12
C LEU A 292 17.42 -15.00 22.29
N VAL A 293 18.71 -14.70 22.05
CA VAL A 293 19.61 -14.08 23.04
C VAL A 293 19.09 -12.73 23.56
N CYS A 294 18.24 -12.06 22.78
CA CYS A 294 17.59 -10.81 23.18
C CYS A 294 16.60 -11.02 24.33
N THR A 295 15.99 -12.21 24.46
CA THR A 295 15.01 -12.50 25.52
C THR A 295 15.66 -12.50 26.90
N SER A 296 16.84 -13.10 27.02
CA SER A 296 17.64 -13.11 28.25
C SER A 296 18.15 -11.71 28.61
N LEU A 297 18.60 -10.91 27.63
CA LEU A 297 18.98 -9.50 27.85
C LEU A 297 17.80 -8.65 28.30
N GLN A 298 16.66 -8.79 27.63
CA GLN A 298 15.44 -8.05 27.93
C GLN A 298 14.92 -8.40 29.32
N SER A 299 14.91 -9.68 29.68
CA SER A 299 14.43 -10.14 30.99
C SER A 299 15.30 -9.63 32.12
N TYR A 300 16.62 -9.63 31.95
CA TYR A 300 17.51 -9.04 32.94
C TYR A 300 17.33 -7.52 33.05
N ALA A 301 17.23 -6.80 31.92
CA ALA A 301 16.96 -5.36 31.92
C ALA A 301 15.62 -5.01 32.58
N ARG A 302 14.59 -5.83 32.38
CA ARG A 302 13.27 -5.71 33.02
C ARG A 302 13.38 -5.92 34.52
N ALA A 303 14.10 -6.94 34.98
CA ALA A 303 14.30 -7.17 36.41
C ALA A 303 15.09 -6.01 37.06
N CYS A 304 16.07 -5.42 36.35
CA CYS A 304 16.77 -4.22 36.80
C CYS A 304 15.84 -2.98 36.88
N SER A 305 14.95 -2.78 35.90
CA SER A 305 14.05 -1.62 35.89
C SER A 305 13.03 -1.67 37.04
N GLN A 306 12.60 -2.87 37.45
CA GLN A 306 11.77 -3.05 38.64
C GLN A 306 12.46 -2.64 39.95
N LEU A 307 13.81 -2.59 39.95
CA LEU A 307 14.62 -2.07 41.05
C LEU A 307 14.92 -0.56 40.91
N GLY A 308 14.34 0.09 39.89
CA GLY A 308 14.58 1.50 39.56
C GLY A 308 15.87 1.74 38.76
N ILE A 309 16.49 0.68 38.23
CA ILE A 309 17.76 0.76 37.49
C ILE A 309 17.47 0.65 35.99
N CYS A 310 17.48 1.79 35.31
CA CYS A 310 17.10 1.91 33.92
C CYS A 310 18.31 1.80 32.98
N ILE A 311 18.31 0.78 32.13
CA ILE A 311 19.45 0.45 31.26
C ILE A 311 18.97 0.41 29.81
N HIS A 312 19.44 1.35 28.98
CA HIS A 312 19.16 1.38 27.53
C HIS A 312 20.02 0.37 26.78
N TRP A 313 19.84 -0.92 27.08
CA TRP A 313 20.68 -2.01 26.60
C TRP A 313 20.58 -2.25 25.09
N ARG A 314 19.42 -1.96 24.49
CA ARG A 314 19.20 -2.14 23.04
C ARG A 314 20.17 -1.34 22.17
N ASN A 315 20.65 -0.19 22.66
CA ASN A 315 21.66 0.63 21.97
C ASN A 315 23.01 -0.10 21.75
N TYR A 316 23.25 -1.22 22.44
CA TYR A 316 24.46 -2.02 22.34
C TYR A 316 24.27 -3.30 21.50
N THR A 317 23.10 -3.45 20.88
CA THR A 317 22.75 -4.59 20.04
C THR A 317 22.26 -4.11 18.68
N ASN A 318 22.48 -4.90 17.63
CA ASN A 318 21.86 -4.66 16.32
C ASN A 318 20.74 -5.68 16.01
N LEU A 319 20.70 -6.80 16.73
CA LEU A 319 19.67 -7.85 16.59
C LEU A 319 18.40 -7.54 17.38
N CYS A 320 18.50 -6.77 18.47
CA CYS A 320 17.41 -6.58 19.44
C CYS A 320 16.76 -5.19 19.34
N ASN A 321 16.71 -4.58 18.16
CA ASN A 321 16.14 -3.25 17.99
C ASN A 321 14.61 -3.27 18.11
N ILE A 322 14.04 -2.23 18.72
CA ILE A 322 12.60 -1.94 18.70
C ILE A 322 12.36 -0.78 17.74
N GLU A 323 11.43 -0.94 16.81
CA GLU A 323 10.97 0.14 15.94
C GLU A 323 9.73 0.81 16.54
N CYS A 324 9.84 2.08 16.90
CA CYS A 324 8.70 2.88 17.35
C CYS A 324 8.08 3.65 16.18
N SER A 325 6.76 3.85 16.21
CA SER A 325 6.05 4.76 15.30
C SER A 325 6.64 6.18 15.37
N ALA A 326 6.51 6.95 14.29
CA ALA A 326 7.17 8.26 14.14
C ALA A 326 6.86 9.28 15.25
N ASP A 327 5.73 9.15 15.96
CA ASP A 327 5.30 10.00 17.06
C ASP A 327 5.72 9.48 18.46
N LYS A 328 6.44 8.36 18.51
CA LYS A 328 6.89 7.69 19.74
C LYS A 328 8.41 7.52 19.77
N VAL A 329 8.93 7.43 20.99
CA VAL A 329 10.35 7.18 21.27
C VAL A 329 10.49 5.98 22.19
N TYR A 330 11.51 5.17 21.93
CA TYR A 330 11.87 4.05 22.79
C TYR A 330 12.38 4.55 24.15
N ASN A 331 11.95 3.92 25.23
CA ASN A 331 12.44 4.16 26.58
C ASN A 331 12.55 2.82 27.35
N ALA A 332 13.68 2.62 28.04
CA ALA A 332 13.92 1.41 28.84
C ALA A 332 13.14 1.40 30.18
N CYS A 333 12.63 2.57 30.60
CA CYS A 333 11.82 2.74 31.80
C CYS A 333 10.76 3.83 31.57
N GLY A 334 9.75 3.53 30.76
CA GLY A 334 8.59 4.40 30.68
C GLY A 334 7.50 3.99 31.69
N PRO A 335 6.52 4.87 31.93
CA PRO A 335 5.42 4.57 32.85
C PRO A 335 4.55 3.42 32.31
N ALA A 336 4.27 2.40 33.12
CA ALA A 336 3.39 1.30 32.72
C ALA A 336 1.97 1.79 32.38
N GLU A 337 1.48 2.82 33.05
CA GLU A 337 0.28 3.54 32.64
C GLU A 337 0.67 4.92 32.11
N PRO A 338 0.92 5.05 30.80
CA PRO A 338 1.26 6.33 30.21
C PRO A 338 0.09 7.32 30.33
N PRO A 339 0.38 8.61 30.60
CA PRO A 339 -0.65 9.62 30.77
C PRO A 339 -1.42 9.81 29.46
N SER A 340 -2.74 10.00 29.60
CA SER A 340 -3.64 10.15 28.45
C SER A 340 -4.60 11.31 28.63
N CYS A 341 -5.26 11.74 27.55
CA CYS A 341 -6.25 12.81 27.62
C CYS A 341 -7.48 12.48 28.48
N ASP A 342 -7.81 11.20 28.66
CA ASP A 342 -8.88 10.78 29.57
C ASP A 342 -8.42 10.77 31.03
N LEU A 343 -7.12 10.58 31.28
CA LEU A 343 -6.51 10.49 32.61
C LEU A 343 -5.16 11.23 32.66
N PRO A 344 -5.16 12.58 32.61
CA PRO A 344 -3.93 13.36 32.52
C PRO A 344 -3.13 13.42 33.84
N ASP A 345 -3.81 13.26 34.98
CA ASP A 345 -3.27 13.38 36.35
C ASP A 345 -3.23 12.03 37.10
N HIS A 346 -3.34 10.90 36.40
CA HIS A 346 -3.22 9.63 37.09
C HIS A 346 -1.80 9.52 37.66
N ASN A 347 -1.68 9.53 38.99
CA ASN A 347 -0.45 9.27 39.72
C ASN A 347 0.28 8.15 38.98
N THR A 348 1.44 8.49 38.41
CA THR A 348 2.28 7.56 37.70
C THR A 348 2.51 6.38 38.63
N ASN A 349 1.91 5.22 38.32
CA ASN A 349 2.24 4.00 39.03
C ASN A 349 3.76 3.90 39.05
N THR A 350 4.35 3.55 40.20
CA THR A 350 5.81 3.39 40.35
C THR A 350 6.37 2.27 39.46
N VAL A 351 5.51 1.54 38.77
CA VAL A 351 5.86 0.45 37.86
C VAL A 351 6.29 1.05 36.52
N THR A 352 7.57 0.86 36.21
CA THR A 352 8.15 1.18 34.91
C THR A 352 8.18 -0.05 34.01
N THR A 353 8.12 0.15 32.70
CA THR A 353 8.24 -0.91 31.70
C THR A 353 9.13 -0.48 30.52
N GLU A 354 9.56 -1.48 29.74
CA GLU A 354 10.04 -1.46 28.36
C GLU A 354 9.34 -0.40 27.45
N GLY A 355 9.70 -0.15 26.19
CA GLY A 355 8.73 0.16 25.14
C GLY A 355 8.76 1.54 24.49
N CYS A 356 7.72 1.82 23.71
CA CYS A 356 7.56 3.03 22.89
C CYS A 356 6.55 3.99 23.52
N PHE A 357 7.02 5.19 23.87
CA PHE A 357 6.24 6.19 24.58
C PHE A 357 6.12 7.47 23.78
N CYS A 358 5.08 8.25 24.08
CA CYS A 358 4.93 9.57 23.49
C CYS A 358 6.12 10.47 23.84
N LEU A 359 6.51 11.33 22.90
CA LEU A 359 7.58 12.30 23.10
C LEU A 359 7.28 13.22 24.29
N GLU A 360 8.34 13.71 24.93
CA GLU A 360 8.21 14.62 26.08
C GLU A 360 7.36 15.84 25.71
N GLY A 361 6.40 16.18 26.57
CA GLY A 361 5.41 17.25 26.30
C GLY A 361 4.20 16.81 25.46
N THR A 362 4.06 15.53 25.13
CA THR A 362 2.87 14.94 24.49
C THR A 362 2.25 13.83 25.34
N LEU A 363 0.98 13.54 25.10
CA LEU A 363 0.15 12.59 25.86
C LEU A 363 -0.51 11.60 24.89
N LEU A 364 -0.89 10.42 25.35
CA LEU A 364 -1.76 9.56 24.55
C LEU A 364 -3.14 10.20 24.40
N PHE A 365 -3.71 10.21 23.20
CA PHE A 365 -5.09 10.63 23.01
C PHE A 365 -6.05 9.70 23.78
N ASN A 366 -5.88 8.40 23.61
CA ASN A 366 -6.43 7.33 24.45
C ASN A 366 -5.64 6.03 24.19
N LYS A 367 -5.87 4.99 25.01
CA LYS A 367 -5.14 3.71 24.87
C LYS A 367 -5.47 3.00 23.55
N GLU A 368 -6.72 3.08 23.10
CA GLU A 368 -7.19 2.37 21.90
C GLU A 368 -6.63 2.94 20.58
N SER A 369 -6.51 4.27 20.47
CA SER A 369 -5.96 4.91 19.26
C SER A 369 -4.44 4.85 19.20
N GLY A 370 -3.77 4.79 20.35
CA GLY A 370 -2.30 4.81 20.42
C GLY A 370 -1.65 6.11 19.95
N VAL A 371 -2.40 7.14 19.56
CA VAL A 371 -1.87 8.37 18.95
C VAL A 371 -1.35 9.35 20.02
N CYS A 372 -0.16 9.91 19.80
CA CYS A 372 0.39 10.95 20.68
C CYS A 372 -0.09 12.36 20.26
N VAL A 373 -0.58 13.14 21.23
CA VAL A 373 -1.14 14.47 21.02
C VAL A 373 -0.56 15.48 22.01
N ASN A 374 -0.40 16.73 21.57
CA ASN A 374 0.05 17.83 22.42
C ASN A 374 -1.12 18.59 23.09
N LYS A 375 -2.36 18.29 22.71
CA LYS A 375 -3.57 18.92 23.24
C LYS A 375 -4.74 17.94 23.20
N CYS A 376 -5.56 17.98 24.24
CA CYS A 376 -6.71 17.10 24.38
C CYS A 376 -7.99 17.71 23.81
N GLY A 377 -8.84 16.85 23.25
CA GLY A 377 -10.12 17.22 22.65
C GLY A 377 -10.61 16.15 21.69
N CYS A 378 -10.56 16.43 20.38
CA CYS A 378 -10.99 15.52 19.32
C CYS A 378 -9.85 15.30 18.32
N LEU A 379 -9.86 14.17 17.62
CA LEU A 379 -9.07 13.99 16.40
C LEU A 379 -9.93 14.36 15.19
N ASP A 380 -9.43 15.22 14.31
CA ASP A 380 -10.09 15.52 13.04
C ASP A 380 -9.87 14.42 11.99
N ALA A 381 -10.50 14.56 10.82
CA ALA A 381 -10.41 13.57 9.75
C ALA A 381 -8.98 13.38 9.19
N SER A 382 -8.06 14.32 9.46
CA SER A 382 -6.65 14.21 9.10
C SER A 382 -5.79 13.61 10.22
N GLY A 383 -6.39 13.25 11.36
CA GLY A 383 -5.70 12.76 12.55
C GLY A 383 -5.07 13.87 13.40
N MET A 384 -5.35 15.15 13.12
CA MET A 384 -4.83 16.24 13.94
C MET A 384 -5.67 16.46 15.20
N PRO A 385 -5.03 16.65 16.37
CA PRO A 385 -5.75 16.99 17.59
C PRO A 385 -6.36 18.39 17.49
N ARG A 386 -7.56 18.54 18.03
CA ARG A 386 -8.34 19.79 18.13
C ARG A 386 -8.78 19.96 19.58
N LYS A 387 -8.71 21.19 20.12
CA LYS A 387 -9.21 21.46 21.48
C LYS A 387 -10.73 21.38 21.49
N PHE A 388 -11.31 21.03 22.63
CA PHE A 388 -12.75 21.17 22.81
C PHE A 388 -13.20 22.60 22.50
N ASP A 389 -14.30 22.71 21.77
CA ASP A 389 -14.90 23.94 21.29
C ASP A 389 -14.02 24.71 20.27
N GLU A 390 -12.92 24.11 19.76
CA GLU A 390 -12.13 24.66 18.65
C GLU A 390 -12.96 24.60 17.36
N VAL A 391 -13.21 25.78 16.77
CA VAL A 391 -13.85 25.93 15.45
C VAL A 391 -12.78 26.08 14.39
N PHE A 392 -12.86 25.30 13.32
CA PHE A 392 -11.90 25.30 12.23
C PHE A 392 -12.60 24.99 10.90
N GLU A 393 -11.98 25.41 9.80
CA GLU A 393 -12.47 25.10 8.46
C GLU A 393 -11.73 23.90 7.89
N TYR A 394 -12.46 22.93 7.36
CA TYR A 394 -11.90 21.76 6.68
C TYR A 394 -12.79 21.38 5.50
N ASN A 395 -12.22 21.24 4.31
CA ASN A 395 -12.95 20.89 3.08
C ASN A 395 -14.24 21.73 2.84
N CYS A 396 -14.17 23.06 3.03
CA CYS A 396 -15.31 23.97 2.90
C CYS A 396 -16.46 23.74 3.89
N GLU A 397 -16.19 23.06 5.00
CA GLU A 397 -17.08 22.92 6.13
C GLU A 397 -16.51 23.66 7.34
N GLU A 398 -17.40 24.29 8.11
CA GLU A 398 -17.10 24.81 9.43
C GLU A 398 -17.29 23.68 10.44
N CYS A 399 -16.19 23.22 11.01
CA CYS A 399 -16.11 22.11 11.94
C CYS A 399 -15.87 22.62 13.36
N ILE A 400 -16.44 21.94 14.34
CA ILE A 400 -16.19 22.16 15.76
C ILE A 400 -15.86 20.84 16.45
N CYS A 401 -14.83 20.84 17.29
CA CYS A 401 -14.59 19.73 18.21
C CYS A 401 -15.58 19.80 19.36
N ASP A 402 -16.65 19.00 19.29
CA ASP A 402 -17.74 19.04 20.24
C ASP A 402 -17.38 18.35 21.55
N LYS A 403 -17.45 19.09 22.65
CA LYS A 403 -17.08 18.59 23.98
C LYS A 403 -17.98 17.48 24.50
N ALA A 404 -19.27 17.49 24.16
CA ALA A 404 -20.22 16.51 24.66
C ALA A 404 -20.05 15.15 23.97
N ARG A 405 -19.78 15.16 22.66
CA ARG A 405 -19.58 13.94 21.86
C ARG A 405 -18.12 13.49 21.79
N LYS A 406 -17.17 14.32 22.21
CA LYS A 406 -15.72 14.13 22.02
C LYS A 406 -15.35 13.82 20.56
N SER A 407 -16.06 14.44 19.62
CA SER A 407 -15.88 14.21 18.19
C SER A 407 -16.05 15.49 17.38
N VAL A 408 -15.52 15.50 16.16
CA VAL A 408 -15.64 16.63 15.25
C VAL A 408 -17.01 16.61 14.58
N ILE A 409 -17.70 17.75 14.62
CA ILE A 409 -18.97 17.98 13.93
C ILE A 409 -18.76 19.08 12.90
N CYS A 410 -19.00 18.77 11.63
CA CYS A 410 -18.87 19.71 10.53
C CYS A 410 -20.23 20.14 9.98
N LYS A 411 -20.32 21.39 9.53
CA LYS A 411 -21.47 21.93 8.80
C LYS A 411 -20.98 22.68 7.57
N PRO A 412 -21.73 22.66 6.45
CA PRO A 412 -21.36 23.45 5.27
C PRO A 412 -21.12 24.91 5.63
N LYS A 413 -19.98 25.45 5.20
CA LYS A 413 -19.61 26.84 5.46
C LYS A 413 -20.69 27.78 4.92
N LYS A 414 -21.12 28.72 5.74
CA LYS A 414 -22.08 29.75 5.31
C LYS A 414 -21.34 30.85 4.58
N CYS A 415 -21.55 30.93 3.27
CA CYS A 415 -21.06 32.05 2.47
C CYS A 415 -21.86 33.32 2.76
N SER A 416 -21.17 34.45 2.84
CA SER A 416 -21.83 35.75 2.94
C SER A 416 -22.64 36.00 1.67
N ASN A 417 -23.97 36.09 1.79
CA ASN A 417 -24.84 36.52 0.71
C ASN A 417 -24.54 38.01 0.42
N VAL A 418 -23.65 38.27 -0.53
CA VAL A 418 -23.52 39.60 -1.09
C VAL A 418 -24.79 39.83 -1.91
N ASN A 419 -25.58 40.84 -1.51
CA ASN A 419 -26.77 41.24 -2.25
C ASN A 419 -26.40 41.41 -3.73
N PRO A 420 -27.07 40.71 -4.66
CA PRO A 420 -26.67 40.72 -6.05
C PRO A 420 -26.82 42.14 -6.60
N GLY A 421 -25.70 42.74 -7.01
CA GLY A 421 -25.74 43.98 -7.77
C GLY A 421 -26.53 43.72 -9.05
N ILE A 422 -27.55 44.54 -9.32
CA ILE A 422 -28.33 44.45 -10.55
C ILE A 422 -27.39 44.85 -11.69
N CYS A 423 -27.18 43.98 -12.68
CA CYS A 423 -26.46 44.36 -13.90
C CYS A 423 -27.33 45.35 -14.68
N THR A 424 -26.94 46.62 -14.71
CA THR A 424 -27.71 47.72 -15.33
C THR A 424 -27.45 47.88 -16.82
N GLU A 425 -26.42 47.23 -17.36
CA GLU A 425 -26.04 47.32 -18.77
C GLU A 425 -26.75 46.25 -19.63
N PRO A 426 -27.24 46.61 -20.84
CA PRO A 426 -27.81 45.64 -21.78
C PRO A 426 -26.80 44.52 -22.10
N GLU A 427 -27.26 43.27 -22.21
CA GLU A 427 -26.47 42.07 -22.56
C GLU A 427 -25.54 41.51 -21.45
N PHE A 428 -25.57 42.05 -20.22
CA PHE A 428 -24.87 41.50 -19.07
C PHE A 428 -25.79 40.65 -18.19
N VAL A 429 -25.35 39.43 -17.86
CA VAL A 429 -26.05 38.51 -16.93
C VAL A 429 -25.18 38.22 -15.71
N LEU A 430 -25.84 38.01 -14.56
CA LEU A 430 -25.17 37.58 -13.33
C LEU A 430 -24.69 36.14 -13.52
N VAL A 431 -23.37 35.93 -13.40
CA VAL A 431 -22.76 34.61 -13.39
C VAL A 431 -22.12 34.35 -12.03
N ASN A 432 -22.28 33.12 -11.54
CA ASN A 432 -21.58 32.65 -10.34
C ASN A 432 -20.14 32.30 -10.72
N VAL A 433 -19.17 32.99 -10.13
CA VAL A 433 -17.75 32.65 -10.23
C VAL A 433 -17.22 32.28 -8.84
N THR A 434 -16.25 31.39 -8.78
CA THR A 434 -15.56 31.08 -7.52
C THR A 434 -14.89 32.34 -6.99
N ASN A 435 -15.12 32.67 -5.72
CA ASN A 435 -14.51 33.83 -5.10
C ASN A 435 -12.99 33.61 -4.99
N PRO A 436 -12.14 34.46 -5.61
CA PRO A 436 -10.69 34.29 -5.55
C PRO A 436 -10.12 34.38 -4.12
N SER A 437 -10.81 35.09 -3.23
CA SER A 437 -10.41 35.26 -1.83
C SER A 437 -10.95 34.17 -0.90
N ASP A 438 -11.95 33.39 -1.34
CA ASP A 438 -12.54 32.28 -0.59
C ASP A 438 -13.02 31.20 -1.56
N PRO A 439 -12.16 30.22 -1.90
CA PRO A 439 -12.45 29.20 -2.90
C PRO A 439 -13.69 28.35 -2.60
N CYS A 440 -14.15 28.33 -1.34
CA CYS A 440 -15.33 27.62 -0.89
C CYS A 440 -16.65 28.35 -1.20
N CYS A 441 -16.58 29.61 -1.61
CA CYS A 441 -17.75 30.45 -1.85
C CYS A 441 -17.82 30.96 -3.29
N SER A 442 -19.03 31.02 -3.83
CA SER A 442 -19.27 31.69 -5.11
C SER A 442 -19.61 33.17 -4.90
N LYS A 443 -19.11 34.02 -5.78
CA LYS A 443 -19.47 35.44 -5.90
C LYS A 443 -20.18 35.65 -7.23
N GLN A 444 -21.17 36.53 -7.26
CA GLN A 444 -21.82 36.93 -8.50
C GLN A 444 -21.08 38.09 -9.16
N VAL A 445 -20.82 37.99 -10.47
CA VAL A 445 -20.24 39.04 -11.31
C VAL A 445 -21.03 39.16 -12.62
N CYS A 446 -21.10 40.35 -13.19
CA CYS A 446 -21.74 40.58 -14.49
C CYS A 446 -20.78 40.15 -15.61
N SER A 447 -21.23 39.28 -16.52
CA SER A 447 -20.45 38.84 -17.70
C SER A 447 -21.30 38.90 -18.98
N ASN A 448 -20.66 39.09 -20.14
CA ASN A 448 -21.31 39.18 -21.44
C ASN A 448 -21.31 37.80 -22.15
N MET A 449 -22.47 37.38 -22.67
CA MET A 449 -22.59 36.21 -23.57
C MET A 449 -23.13 36.66 -24.93
N CYS A 450 -22.29 36.70 -25.98
CA CYS A 450 -22.79 36.89 -27.35
C CYS A 450 -23.48 35.60 -27.85
N PRO A 451 -24.61 35.68 -28.58
CA PRO A 451 -25.24 34.52 -29.19
C PRO A 451 -24.35 33.88 -30.28
N PRO A 452 -24.47 32.55 -30.53
CA PRO A 452 -23.75 31.90 -31.62
C PRO A 452 -24.18 32.44 -33.00
N LEU A 453 -23.19 32.74 -33.85
CA LEU A 453 -23.39 33.30 -35.20
C LEU A 453 -23.50 32.18 -36.25
N ASP A 454 -24.72 31.92 -36.75
CA ASP A 454 -25.01 30.76 -37.61
C ASP A 454 -25.53 31.15 -39.02
N LYS A 455 -24.92 32.17 -39.64
CA LYS A 455 -25.35 32.70 -40.95
C LYS A 455 -24.41 32.23 -42.08
N LYS A 456 -24.93 31.44 -43.04
CA LYS A 456 -24.22 30.99 -44.25
C LYS A 456 -24.47 31.94 -45.43
N CYS A 457 -23.42 32.28 -46.18
CA CYS A 457 -23.52 33.08 -47.41
C CYS A 457 -23.84 32.22 -48.63
N GLY A 458 -24.51 32.79 -49.64
CA GLY A 458 -24.81 32.11 -50.90
C GLY A 458 -23.57 31.85 -51.76
N VAL A 459 -23.70 30.93 -52.73
CA VAL A 459 -22.62 30.57 -53.68
C VAL A 459 -22.18 31.82 -54.46
N GLY A 460 -20.88 32.02 -54.61
CA GLY A 460 -20.27 33.24 -55.15
C GLY A 460 -19.96 34.32 -54.11
N TYR A 461 -20.30 34.13 -52.83
CA TYR A 461 -20.06 35.08 -51.73
C TYR A 461 -19.33 34.43 -50.56
N VAL A 462 -18.57 35.22 -49.80
CA VAL A 462 -17.82 34.80 -48.61
C VAL A 462 -18.30 35.56 -47.36
N PRO A 463 -18.49 34.90 -46.20
CA PRO A 463 -18.85 35.57 -44.96
C PRO A 463 -17.67 36.38 -44.43
N VAL A 464 -17.91 37.66 -44.15
CA VAL A 464 -16.97 38.58 -43.52
C VAL A 464 -17.59 39.08 -42.20
N LEU A 465 -16.83 38.91 -41.11
CA LEU A 465 -17.23 39.39 -39.79
C LEU A 465 -17.02 40.91 -39.70
N LYS A 466 -18.05 41.65 -39.31
CA LYS A 466 -17.97 43.09 -39.08
C LYS A 466 -18.64 43.46 -37.76
N VAL A 467 -17.96 44.26 -36.94
CA VAL A 467 -18.53 44.84 -35.72
C VAL A 467 -19.10 46.22 -36.06
N PRO A 468 -20.43 46.43 -35.98
CA PRO A 468 -21.02 47.75 -36.21
C PRO A 468 -20.57 48.75 -35.14
N TYR A 469 -20.37 50.00 -35.55
CA TYR A 469 -19.95 51.07 -34.63
C TYR A 469 -21.00 51.26 -33.52
N GLY A 470 -20.60 51.12 -32.26
CA GLY A 470 -21.49 51.23 -31.09
C GLY A 470 -22.12 49.92 -30.61
N LYS A 471 -21.77 48.76 -31.21
CA LYS A 471 -22.17 47.43 -30.71
C LYS A 471 -20.96 46.59 -30.32
N CYS A 472 -21.14 45.65 -29.40
CA CYS A 472 -20.06 44.79 -28.89
C CYS A 472 -19.97 43.41 -29.59
N CYS A 473 -21.08 42.88 -30.12
CA CYS A 473 -21.07 41.59 -30.83
C CYS A 473 -20.87 41.75 -32.36
N PRO A 474 -20.07 40.87 -33.00
CA PRO A 474 -19.84 40.89 -34.45
C PRO A 474 -21.06 40.37 -35.23
N GLU A 475 -21.28 40.89 -36.44
CA GLU A 475 -22.33 40.47 -37.39
C GLU A 475 -21.68 39.92 -38.69
N ILE A 476 -22.30 38.92 -39.34
CA ILE A 476 -21.80 38.34 -40.62
C ILE A 476 -22.40 39.09 -41.81
N LYS A 477 -21.54 39.66 -42.66
CA LYS A 477 -21.88 40.28 -43.97
C LYS A 477 -21.27 39.46 -45.12
N CYS A 478 -22.05 39.19 -46.16
CA CYS A 478 -21.57 38.43 -47.32
C CYS A 478 -20.99 39.37 -48.38
N GLU A 479 -19.75 39.15 -48.78
CA GLU A 479 -19.06 39.92 -49.84
C GLU A 479 -18.79 39.03 -51.07
N SER A 480 -18.80 39.60 -52.28
CA SER A 480 -18.70 38.80 -53.51
C SER A 480 -17.27 38.31 -53.74
N LYS A 481 -17.12 37.05 -54.17
CA LYS A 481 -15.83 36.40 -54.47
C LYS A 481 -15.23 36.80 -55.82
N LYS A 482 -15.87 37.70 -56.58
CA LYS A 482 -15.48 38.08 -57.96
C LYS A 482 -15.29 36.87 -58.90
N VAL A 483 -16.28 35.98 -58.89
CA VAL A 483 -16.34 34.80 -59.78
C VAL A 483 -17.61 34.87 -60.63
N CYS A 484 -17.65 34.14 -61.75
CA CYS A 484 -18.92 33.88 -62.42
C CYS A 484 -19.65 32.76 -61.70
N VAL A 485 -20.96 32.85 -61.60
CA VAL A 485 -21.80 31.75 -61.11
C VAL A 485 -22.69 31.28 -62.24
N HIS A 486 -22.52 30.03 -62.66
CA HIS A 486 -23.37 29.39 -63.66
C HIS A 486 -23.87 28.06 -63.10
N ASN A 487 -25.19 27.84 -63.11
CA ASN A 487 -25.85 26.65 -62.58
C ASN A 487 -25.39 26.26 -61.15
N ASN A 488 -25.33 27.23 -60.22
CA ASN A 488 -24.85 27.09 -58.84
C ASN A 488 -23.38 26.63 -58.68
N THR A 489 -22.56 26.76 -59.71
CA THR A 489 -21.12 26.45 -59.67
C THR A 489 -20.30 27.73 -59.86
N GLU A 490 -19.24 27.89 -59.05
CA GLU A 490 -18.31 29.02 -59.13
C GLU A 490 -17.27 28.75 -60.24
N HIS A 491 -17.08 29.71 -61.14
CA HIS A 491 -16.11 29.65 -62.23
C HIS A 491 -15.18 30.86 -62.19
N GLU A 492 -13.87 30.59 -62.31
CA GLU A 492 -12.85 31.64 -62.32
C GLU A 492 -12.87 32.45 -63.63
N PRO A 493 -12.41 33.71 -63.62
CA PRO A 493 -12.31 34.54 -64.82
C PRO A 493 -11.47 33.86 -65.92
N GLY A 494 -11.96 33.86 -67.16
CA GLY A 494 -11.28 33.28 -68.31
C GLY A 494 -11.51 31.78 -68.50
N THR A 495 -12.23 31.11 -67.61
CA THR A 495 -12.56 29.68 -67.76
C THR A 495 -13.73 29.46 -68.73
N ASN A 496 -13.63 28.41 -69.54
CA ASN A 496 -14.72 27.95 -70.39
C ASN A 496 -15.74 27.19 -69.54
N ILE A 497 -17.02 27.55 -69.69
CA ILE A 497 -18.13 26.95 -68.95
C ILE A 497 -18.75 25.88 -69.85
N PRO A 498 -18.82 24.62 -69.39
CA PRO A 498 -19.37 23.53 -70.20
C PRO A 498 -20.89 23.71 -70.35
N VAL A 499 -21.33 23.83 -71.61
CA VAL A 499 -22.75 23.94 -72.01
C VAL A 499 -23.06 22.87 -73.04
N THR A 500 -24.29 22.36 -73.05
CA THR A 500 -24.71 21.21 -73.86
C THR A 500 -25.14 21.55 -75.29
N ASP A 501 -25.36 22.83 -75.62
CA ASP A 501 -26.17 23.21 -76.80
C ASP A 501 -25.39 23.97 -77.89
N CYS A 502 -24.29 23.42 -78.43
CA CYS A 502 -23.49 24.04 -79.51
C CYS A 502 -23.06 25.50 -79.23
N GLN A 503 -22.93 25.85 -77.95
CA GLN A 503 -22.49 27.16 -77.47
C GLN A 503 -21.18 27.00 -76.69
N GLU A 504 -20.24 27.89 -76.95
CA GLU A 504 -19.01 28.04 -76.17
C GLU A 504 -19.17 29.26 -75.27
N CYS A 505 -19.33 29.02 -73.96
CA CYS A 505 -19.46 30.07 -72.95
C CYS A 505 -18.13 30.25 -72.21
N SER A 506 -17.78 31.48 -71.87
CA SER A 506 -16.64 31.80 -71.00
C SER A 506 -16.99 32.82 -69.93
N CYS A 507 -16.36 32.67 -68.76
CA CYS A 507 -16.46 33.63 -67.67
C CYS A 507 -15.64 34.87 -68.01
N THR A 508 -16.28 36.04 -68.10
CA THR A 508 -15.63 37.30 -68.43
C THR A 508 -15.16 38.04 -67.19
N SER A 509 -14.36 39.09 -67.36
CA SER A 509 -13.97 39.99 -66.26
C SER A 509 -14.99 41.12 -66.02
N ASP A 510 -16.12 41.11 -66.73
CA ASP A 510 -17.14 42.14 -66.59
C ASP A 510 -17.99 41.88 -65.35
N VAL A 511 -18.16 42.90 -64.50
CA VAL A 511 -18.97 42.80 -63.29
C VAL A 511 -20.44 43.04 -63.61
N ASP A 512 -21.30 42.18 -63.08
CA ASP A 512 -22.74 42.36 -63.08
C ASP A 512 -23.14 43.41 -62.02
N PRO A 513 -23.78 44.53 -62.40
CA PRO A 513 -24.09 45.60 -61.46
C PRO A 513 -25.14 45.22 -60.40
N GLU A 514 -26.01 44.24 -60.65
CA GLU A 514 -27.02 43.79 -59.69
C GLU A 514 -26.44 42.80 -58.68
N THR A 515 -25.65 41.83 -59.15
CA THR A 515 -25.13 40.76 -58.30
C THR A 515 -23.70 40.99 -57.81
N GLN A 516 -22.97 41.96 -58.37
CA GLN A 516 -21.55 42.22 -58.08
C GLN A 516 -20.63 41.00 -58.32
N LEU A 517 -21.12 40.01 -59.08
CA LEU A 517 -20.40 38.82 -59.57
C LEU A 517 -19.95 39.06 -61.02
N LEU A 518 -19.14 38.16 -61.58
CA LEU A 518 -18.66 38.28 -62.96
C LEU A 518 -19.66 37.67 -63.97
N LYS A 519 -19.72 38.23 -65.19
CA LYS A 519 -20.67 37.83 -66.25
C LYS A 519 -20.16 36.68 -67.11
N VAL A 520 -21.08 35.83 -67.55
CA VAL A 520 -20.83 34.76 -68.53
C VAL A 520 -21.24 35.21 -69.94
N LYS A 521 -20.40 34.96 -70.95
CA LYS A 521 -20.68 35.30 -72.37
C LYS A 521 -20.53 34.06 -73.26
N CYS A 522 -21.46 33.85 -74.20
CA CYS A 522 -21.52 32.64 -75.03
C CYS A 522 -21.58 32.93 -76.55
N GLY A 523 -21.00 32.06 -77.38
CA GLY A 523 -21.04 32.13 -78.86
C GLY A 523 -21.29 30.76 -79.54
N SER A 524 -21.78 30.73 -80.78
CA SER A 524 -22.17 29.52 -81.52
C SER A 524 -21.07 28.96 -82.44
N VAL A 525 -20.90 27.63 -82.50
CA VAL A 525 -19.87 26.92 -83.29
C VAL A 525 -20.28 26.73 -84.78
N GLN A 526 -19.36 26.88 -85.75
CA GLN A 526 -19.59 26.59 -87.19
C GLN A 526 -18.76 25.37 -87.68
N CYS A 527 -19.38 24.48 -88.48
CA CYS A 527 -18.80 23.21 -88.95
C CYS A 527 -18.37 23.24 -90.43
N ASN A 528 -17.28 22.56 -90.80
CA ASN A 528 -16.83 22.39 -92.19
C ASN A 528 -17.13 20.97 -92.70
N GLU A 529 -17.93 20.84 -93.77
CA GLU A 529 -18.47 19.55 -94.27
C GLU A 529 -17.70 18.96 -95.46
N LYS A 530 -16.65 19.62 -95.98
CA LYS A 530 -15.86 19.10 -97.11
C LYS A 530 -14.71 18.22 -96.63
N CYS A 531 -14.65 16.98 -97.13
CA CYS A 531 -13.58 16.02 -96.85
C CYS A 531 -12.68 15.76 -98.08
N ASP A 532 -11.43 15.40 -97.82
CA ASP A 532 -10.45 15.05 -98.85
C ASP A 532 -10.77 13.72 -99.56
N SER A 533 -10.26 13.53 -100.78
CA SER A 533 -10.57 12.37 -101.63
C SER A 533 -10.21 11.02 -100.97
N GLY A 534 -11.21 10.15 -100.78
CA GLY A 534 -11.09 8.87 -100.06
C GLY A 534 -11.73 8.88 -98.66
N TYR A 535 -12.19 10.05 -98.20
CA TYR A 535 -12.90 10.26 -96.94
C TYR A 535 -14.31 10.81 -97.20
N GLU A 536 -15.29 10.31 -96.45
CA GLU A 536 -16.67 10.83 -96.47
C GLU A 536 -17.02 11.44 -95.12
N TYR A 537 -17.77 12.54 -95.13
CA TYR A 537 -18.24 13.19 -93.90
C TYR A 537 -19.37 12.36 -93.30
N ILE A 538 -19.15 11.80 -92.10
CA ILE A 538 -20.14 10.98 -91.40
C ILE A 538 -20.47 11.65 -90.07
N LYS A 539 -21.76 11.97 -89.90
CA LYS A 539 -22.34 12.41 -88.62
C LYS A 539 -22.98 11.19 -87.95
N LYS A 540 -22.45 10.76 -86.79
CA LYS A 540 -22.82 9.47 -86.16
C LYS A 540 -24.07 9.54 -85.28
N ASN A 541 -24.34 10.65 -84.60
CA ASN A 541 -25.54 10.87 -83.80
C ASN A 541 -26.22 12.20 -84.15
N LEU A 542 -27.54 12.31 -83.91
CA LEU A 542 -28.32 13.54 -84.14
C LEU A 542 -27.88 14.70 -83.23
N ASP A 543 -27.30 14.41 -82.06
CA ASP A 543 -26.91 15.39 -81.03
C ASP A 543 -25.47 15.91 -81.16
N ASP A 544 -24.68 15.40 -82.11
CA ASP A 544 -23.31 15.88 -82.33
C ASP A 544 -23.32 17.24 -83.05
N CYS A 545 -22.58 18.24 -82.54
CA CYS A 545 -22.56 19.58 -83.14
C CYS A 545 -21.99 19.58 -84.58
N CYS A 546 -20.86 18.89 -84.82
CA CYS A 546 -20.26 18.67 -86.15
C CYS A 546 -19.92 17.19 -86.38
N GLY A 547 -20.16 16.65 -87.58
CA GLY A 547 -19.70 15.33 -88.03
C GLY A 547 -18.18 15.27 -88.34
N LYS A 548 -17.66 14.06 -88.63
CA LYS A 548 -16.23 13.83 -88.89
C LYS A 548 -16.00 13.18 -90.26
N CYS A 549 -14.96 13.60 -90.97
CA CYS A 549 -14.48 12.92 -92.18
C CYS A 549 -13.87 11.56 -91.82
N VAL A 550 -14.47 10.46 -92.27
CA VAL A 550 -13.99 9.09 -92.02
C VAL A 550 -13.51 8.49 -93.33
N GLN A 551 -12.34 7.87 -93.31
CA GLN A 551 -11.79 7.20 -94.49
C GLN A 551 -12.64 5.99 -94.84
N THR A 552 -13.40 6.06 -95.92
CA THR A 552 -14.22 4.93 -96.37
C THR A 552 -13.49 4.08 -97.40
N HIS A 553 -12.51 4.65 -98.12
CA HIS A 553 -11.70 3.98 -99.15
C HIS A 553 -10.22 4.38 -99.05
N CYS A 554 -9.28 3.43 -99.17
CA CYS A 554 -7.86 3.77 -99.30
C CYS A 554 -7.54 4.09 -100.75
N THR A 555 -7.21 5.35 -101.07
CA THR A 555 -6.72 5.82 -102.38
C THR A 555 -5.21 5.60 -102.49
N VAL A 556 -4.75 4.89 -103.52
CA VAL A 556 -3.33 4.67 -103.84
C VAL A 556 -3.05 5.19 -105.25
N ASN A 557 -2.11 6.12 -105.40
CA ASN A 557 -1.75 6.73 -106.68
C ASN A 557 -0.59 5.94 -107.33
N PHE A 558 -0.83 5.33 -108.49
CA PHE A 558 0.22 4.76 -109.33
C PHE A 558 0.24 5.51 -110.67
N ASN A 559 1.37 6.11 -111.03
CA ASN A 559 1.58 6.85 -112.28
C ASN A 559 0.50 7.91 -112.59
N GLY A 560 0.06 8.67 -111.59
CA GLY A 560 -0.86 9.80 -111.77
C GLY A 560 -2.34 9.42 -111.80
N VAL A 561 -2.71 8.17 -111.53
CA VAL A 561 -4.10 7.71 -111.45
C VAL A 561 -4.36 7.05 -110.09
N ASN A 562 -5.39 7.51 -109.38
CA ASN A 562 -5.76 7.05 -108.02
C ASN A 562 -6.69 5.82 -108.08
N HIS A 563 -6.32 4.72 -107.42
CA HIS A 563 -7.14 3.51 -107.25
C HIS A 563 -7.56 3.28 -105.79
N THR A 564 -8.77 2.76 -105.52
CA THR A 564 -9.33 2.59 -104.17
C THR A 564 -9.55 1.13 -103.74
N LEU A 565 -9.11 0.74 -102.52
CA LEU A 565 -9.23 -0.64 -101.96
C LEU A 565 -9.90 -0.66 -100.56
N LYS A 566 -10.68 -1.71 -100.24
CA LYS A 566 -11.42 -1.91 -98.95
C LYS A 566 -10.90 -3.14 -98.17
N VAL A 567 -10.72 -3.01 -96.84
CA VAL A 567 -10.29 -4.11 -95.94
C VAL A 567 -11.26 -4.29 -94.76
N ARG A 568 -11.53 -5.56 -94.38
CA ARG A 568 -12.42 -6.03 -93.29
C ARG A 568 -11.63 -6.98 -92.36
N SER A 569 -11.81 -6.88 -91.04
CA SER A 569 -11.95 -8.05 -90.12
C SER A 569 -12.16 -7.64 -88.64
N LYS A 570 -12.92 -8.47 -87.92
CA LYS A 570 -13.25 -8.44 -86.47
C LYS A 570 -12.35 -9.42 -85.69
N ALA A 571 -12.16 -9.20 -84.38
CA ALA A 571 -11.99 -10.27 -83.40
C ALA A 571 -12.39 -9.81 -81.98
N THR A 572 -12.99 -10.73 -81.22
CA THR A 572 -13.59 -10.60 -79.87
C THR A 572 -12.95 -11.65 -78.96
N LEU A 573 -12.75 -11.39 -77.67
CA LEU A 573 -12.46 -12.42 -76.65
C LEU A 573 -13.13 -12.11 -75.28
N LEU A 574 -13.61 -13.16 -74.62
CA LEU A 574 -14.11 -13.38 -73.24
C LEU A 574 -13.59 -14.79 -72.81
N PRO A 575 -13.73 -15.33 -71.56
CA PRO A 575 -13.72 -14.78 -70.17
C PRO A 575 -12.93 -15.62 -69.07
N ALA A 576 -12.63 -15.02 -67.90
CA ALA A 576 -12.50 -15.47 -66.45
C ALA A 576 -11.79 -16.82 -66.00
N PRO A 577 -11.53 -17.18 -64.68
CA PRO A 577 -11.64 -16.48 -63.35
C PRO A 577 -10.51 -16.69 -62.25
N ILE A 578 -10.51 -15.83 -61.19
CA ILE A 578 -10.18 -15.97 -59.71
C ILE A 578 -8.73 -16.44 -59.29
N ALA A 579 -7.97 -15.93 -58.29
CA ALA A 579 -8.24 -15.28 -56.98
C ALA A 579 -7.03 -14.46 -56.42
N SER A 580 -7.38 -13.46 -55.60
CA SER A 580 -6.69 -12.92 -54.39
C SER A 580 -5.23 -12.43 -54.44
N LEU A 581 -5.06 -11.13 -54.69
CA LEU A 581 -4.20 -10.23 -53.90
C LEU A 581 -4.66 -8.78 -54.20
N GLU A 582 -5.32 -8.12 -53.26
CA GLU A 582 -5.72 -6.72 -53.42
C GLU A 582 -4.48 -5.82 -53.25
N VAL A 583 -3.91 -5.39 -54.38
CA VAL A 583 -2.95 -4.29 -54.46
C VAL A 583 -3.71 -3.11 -55.07
N CYS A 584 -3.95 -2.05 -54.30
CA CYS A 584 -4.52 -0.82 -54.83
C CYS A 584 -3.41 0.00 -55.52
N GLN A 585 -3.45 0.06 -56.86
CA GLN A 585 -2.62 0.97 -57.66
C GLN A 585 -3.43 2.22 -58.02
N HIS A 586 -2.93 3.39 -57.64
CA HIS A 586 -3.48 4.68 -58.06
C HIS A 586 -2.47 5.35 -59.00
N GLU A 587 -2.83 5.50 -60.27
CA GLU A 587 -2.01 6.17 -61.29
C GLU A 587 -2.23 7.69 -61.19
N ALA A 588 -1.18 8.44 -60.92
CA ALA A 588 -1.16 9.89 -61.09
C ALA A 588 0.00 10.26 -62.03
N SER A 589 -0.32 10.50 -63.30
CA SER A 589 0.64 10.88 -64.32
C SER A 589 0.58 12.39 -64.57
N LEU A 590 1.66 13.11 -64.27
CA LEU A 590 2.53 13.76 -65.27
C LEU A 590 3.57 14.62 -64.52
N HIS A 591 4.84 14.27 -64.62
CA HIS A 591 5.92 15.10 -65.20
C HIS A 591 7.20 14.23 -65.25
N ILE A 592 8.00 14.49 -66.28
CA ILE A 592 9.13 13.70 -66.77
C ILE A 592 10.12 13.34 -65.63
N GLY A 593 10.14 12.06 -65.24
CA GLY A 593 11.03 11.49 -64.23
C GLY A 593 10.51 10.12 -63.78
N ARG A 594 11.40 9.16 -63.51
CA ARG A 594 11.07 7.76 -63.16
C ARG A 594 9.88 7.63 -62.18
N PRO A 595 8.93 6.69 -62.38
CA PRO A 595 7.91 6.40 -61.38
C PRO A 595 8.57 5.65 -60.20
N GLU A 596 8.58 6.27 -59.02
CA GLU A 596 8.82 5.57 -57.76
C GLU A 596 7.51 4.87 -57.34
N LEU A 597 7.56 3.54 -57.24
CA LEU A 597 6.49 2.76 -56.63
C LEU A 597 6.57 2.93 -55.10
N GLU A 598 5.66 3.70 -54.51
CA GLU A 598 5.38 3.58 -53.07
C GLU A 598 4.40 2.43 -52.83
N SER A 599 4.89 1.30 -52.31
CA SER A 599 4.03 0.27 -51.72
C SER A 599 3.74 0.61 -50.27
N ARG A 600 2.46 0.80 -49.91
CA ARG A 600 2.04 0.95 -48.51
C ARG A 600 1.58 -0.40 -47.97
N VAL A 601 2.15 -0.79 -46.84
CA VAL A 601 1.80 -2.02 -46.09
C VAL A 601 0.87 -1.63 -44.95
N CYS A 602 -0.34 -2.20 -44.91
CA CYS A 602 -1.26 -1.97 -43.79
C CYS A 602 -0.76 -2.68 -42.51
N PRO A 603 -0.97 -2.08 -41.30
CA PRO A 603 -0.72 -2.76 -40.04
C PRO A 603 -1.59 -4.02 -39.88
N PRO A 604 -1.16 -5.04 -39.12
CA PRO A 604 -1.96 -6.25 -38.88
C PRO A 604 -3.29 -5.91 -38.18
N PHE A 605 -4.40 -6.20 -38.84
CA PHE A 605 -5.76 -5.91 -38.37
C PHE A 605 -6.40 -7.15 -37.75
N ASN A 606 -6.82 -7.07 -36.48
CA ASN A 606 -7.48 -8.18 -35.77
C ASN A 606 -8.92 -7.79 -35.42
N ILE A 607 -9.87 -8.40 -36.13
CA ILE A 607 -11.32 -8.11 -36.01
C ILE A 607 -11.88 -8.37 -34.59
N SER A 608 -11.18 -9.17 -33.78
CA SER A 608 -11.59 -9.53 -32.42
C SER A 608 -11.53 -8.36 -31.42
N ASN A 609 -10.77 -7.30 -31.74
CA ASN A 609 -10.64 -6.11 -30.89
C ASN A 609 -11.71 -5.04 -31.21
N CYS A 610 -12.45 -5.23 -32.30
CA CYS A 610 -13.44 -4.29 -32.79
C CYS A 610 -14.81 -4.51 -32.15
N LYS A 611 -15.54 -3.42 -31.87
CA LYS A 611 -16.96 -3.49 -31.53
C LYS A 611 -17.74 -4.04 -32.74
N PRO A 612 -18.67 -5.02 -32.56
CA PRO A 612 -19.38 -5.63 -33.67
C PRO A 612 -20.08 -4.58 -34.55
N GLY A 613 -19.86 -4.65 -35.88
CA GLY A 613 -20.48 -3.74 -36.85
C GLY A 613 -19.77 -2.39 -37.07
N THR A 614 -18.55 -2.19 -36.55
CA THR A 614 -17.82 -0.90 -36.64
C THR A 614 -16.61 -0.88 -37.57
N VAL A 615 -16.39 -1.93 -38.36
CA VAL A 615 -15.27 -2.00 -39.31
C VAL A 615 -15.56 -1.14 -40.54
N GLN A 616 -14.65 -0.22 -40.87
CA GLN A 616 -14.70 0.69 -42.02
C GLN A 616 -13.33 0.74 -42.71
N GLN A 617 -13.24 1.29 -43.92
CA GLN A 617 -11.94 1.58 -44.54
C GLN A 617 -11.44 2.96 -44.12
N SER A 618 -10.12 3.13 -44.05
CA SER A 618 -9.47 4.42 -43.85
C SER A 618 -9.95 5.45 -44.89
N PRO A 619 -9.90 6.76 -44.61
CA PRO A 619 -10.33 7.82 -45.53
C PRO A 619 -9.74 7.73 -46.95
N ASP A 620 -8.55 7.13 -47.05
CA ASP A 620 -7.78 6.98 -48.30
C ASP A 620 -8.11 5.67 -49.05
N GLY A 621 -9.06 4.87 -48.54
CA GLY A 621 -9.53 3.61 -49.15
C GLY A 621 -8.58 2.42 -49.06
N CYS A 622 -7.49 2.50 -48.28
CA CYS A 622 -6.39 1.55 -48.38
C CYS A 622 -6.30 0.51 -47.24
N CYS A 623 -6.73 0.81 -46.00
CA CYS A 623 -6.62 -0.12 -44.85
C CYS A 623 -7.91 -0.18 -44.01
N PRO A 624 -8.29 -1.34 -43.43
CA PRO A 624 -9.43 -1.45 -42.52
C PRO A 624 -9.15 -0.84 -41.13
N VAL A 625 -10.13 -0.14 -40.56
CA VAL A 625 -10.15 0.52 -39.25
C VAL A 625 -11.46 0.21 -38.50
N CYS A 626 -11.49 0.24 -37.17
CA CYS A 626 -12.71 -0.02 -36.39
C CYS A 626 -12.71 0.73 -35.05
N VAL A 627 -13.83 0.67 -34.31
CA VAL A 627 -13.94 1.23 -32.95
C VAL A 627 -13.62 0.16 -31.91
N ASP A 628 -12.61 0.39 -31.07
CA ASP A 628 -12.08 -0.59 -30.10
C ASP A 628 -12.99 -0.86 -28.88
N GLN A 629 -12.92 -2.08 -28.34
CA GLN A 629 -13.50 -2.45 -27.04
C GLN A 629 -12.57 -2.04 -25.88
N ILE A 630 -13.05 -1.25 -24.93
CA ILE A 630 -12.26 -0.60 -23.86
C ILE A 630 -11.50 -1.62 -22.98
N LYS A 631 -10.17 -1.50 -22.89
CA LYS A 631 -9.30 -2.07 -21.82
C LYS A 631 -8.15 -1.10 -21.48
N GLY A 632 -7.80 -1.00 -20.19
CA GLY A 632 -6.80 -0.08 -19.62
C GLY A 632 -5.32 -0.45 -19.87
N CYS A 633 -4.39 0.16 -19.10
CA CYS A 633 -2.93 -0.04 -19.22
C CYS A 633 -2.57 -1.54 -19.15
N GLN A 634 -2.00 -2.07 -20.23
CA GLN A 634 -1.74 -3.51 -20.37
C GLN A 634 -0.43 -3.78 -21.10
N VAL A 635 0.18 -4.94 -20.82
CA VAL A 635 1.34 -5.45 -21.55
C VAL A 635 0.87 -5.87 -22.93
N GLN A 636 1.47 -5.31 -23.97
CA GLN A 636 1.29 -5.75 -25.35
C GLN A 636 2.50 -6.56 -25.78
N THR A 637 2.26 -7.70 -26.43
CA THR A 637 3.30 -8.58 -26.96
C THR A 637 3.27 -8.54 -28.48
N VAL A 638 4.40 -8.19 -29.10
CA VAL A 638 4.62 -8.24 -30.55
C VAL A 638 5.67 -9.30 -30.86
N ARG A 639 5.42 -10.14 -31.85
CA ARG A 639 6.42 -11.10 -32.35
C ARG A 639 7.17 -10.51 -33.53
N ASP A 640 8.42 -10.11 -33.29
CA ASP A 640 9.26 -9.54 -34.33
C ASP A 640 10.73 -9.94 -34.15
N TYR A 641 11.54 -9.64 -35.16
CA TYR A 641 12.97 -9.83 -35.12
C TYR A 641 13.64 -8.67 -34.37
N ILE A 642 14.61 -9.00 -33.52
CA ILE A 642 15.45 -7.97 -32.91
C ILE A 642 16.52 -7.58 -33.93
N LYS A 643 16.53 -6.32 -34.34
CA LYS A 643 17.57 -5.74 -35.20
C LYS A 643 18.43 -4.79 -34.39
N HIS A 644 19.73 -5.01 -34.41
CA HIS A 644 20.70 -4.09 -33.82
C HIS A 644 21.87 -3.92 -34.78
N LYS A 645 22.00 -2.71 -35.35
CA LYS A 645 22.92 -2.43 -36.48
C LYS A 645 22.61 -3.37 -37.67
N ASP A 646 23.63 -3.95 -38.29
CA ASP A 646 23.54 -4.85 -39.43
C ASP A 646 23.23 -6.33 -39.04
N CYS A 647 22.75 -6.55 -37.81
CA CYS A 647 22.54 -7.87 -37.23
C CYS A 647 21.07 -8.09 -36.82
N GLN A 648 20.55 -9.29 -37.07
CA GLN A 648 19.15 -9.67 -36.82
C GLN A 648 19.06 -11.01 -36.08
N SER A 649 18.06 -11.19 -35.21
CA SER A 649 17.78 -12.48 -34.60
C SER A 649 17.33 -13.51 -35.65
N GLU A 650 17.72 -14.78 -35.47
CA GLU A 650 17.36 -15.86 -36.40
C GLU A 650 15.85 -16.14 -36.37
N GLU A 651 15.25 -16.08 -35.17
CA GLU A 651 13.82 -16.27 -34.95
C GLU A 651 13.13 -14.98 -34.46
N LYS A 652 11.81 -14.93 -34.66
CA LYS A 652 10.97 -13.87 -34.10
C LYS A 652 10.79 -14.09 -32.60
N LEU A 653 11.09 -13.08 -31.81
CA LEU A 653 10.99 -13.11 -30.35
C LEU A 653 9.76 -12.34 -29.88
N ASN A 654 9.24 -12.69 -28.70
CA ASN A 654 8.17 -11.95 -28.06
C ASN A 654 8.75 -10.66 -27.45
N LEU A 655 8.49 -9.52 -28.07
CA LEU A 655 8.81 -8.20 -27.55
C LEU A 655 7.61 -7.65 -26.78
N THR A 656 7.80 -7.30 -25.51
CA THR A 656 6.73 -6.81 -24.64
C THR A 656 6.92 -5.35 -24.28
N PHE A 657 5.85 -4.56 -24.34
CA PHE A 657 5.84 -3.15 -23.97
C PHE A 657 4.51 -2.74 -23.35
N CYS A 658 4.51 -1.65 -22.56
CA CYS A 658 3.29 -1.10 -22.00
C CYS A 658 2.60 -0.20 -23.01
N ILE A 659 1.30 -0.42 -23.24
CA ILE A 659 0.49 0.46 -24.06
C ILE A 659 -0.73 0.96 -23.30
N HIS A 660 -1.08 2.22 -23.54
CA HIS A 660 -2.32 2.85 -23.09
C HIS A 660 -3.14 3.24 -24.32
N THR A 661 -4.45 2.98 -24.30
CA THR A 661 -5.37 3.23 -25.42
C THR A 661 -5.88 4.67 -25.50
N TYR A 662 -5.25 5.63 -24.81
CA TYR A 662 -5.57 7.06 -24.95
C TYR A 662 -4.35 7.97 -25.04
N SER A 663 -4.34 8.80 -26.07
CA SER A 663 -3.59 10.05 -26.14
C SER A 663 -4.27 11.07 -25.21
N VAL A 664 -3.60 11.44 -24.12
CA VAL A 664 -3.81 12.66 -23.31
C VAL A 664 -5.25 12.93 -22.83
N MET A 665 -5.65 12.38 -21.67
CA MET A 665 -6.71 13.01 -20.87
C MET A 665 -6.16 14.27 -20.20
N LYS A 666 -6.43 15.45 -20.77
CA LYS A 666 -6.37 16.73 -20.04
C LYS A 666 -7.71 16.94 -19.35
N THR A 667 -7.83 16.52 -18.08
CA THR A 667 -8.85 17.06 -17.19
C THR A 667 -8.30 18.37 -16.61
N TYR A 668 -8.74 19.51 -17.17
CA TYR A 668 -8.55 20.79 -16.51
C TYR A 668 -9.43 20.82 -15.25
N THR A 669 -8.85 20.41 -14.14
CA THR A 669 -9.29 20.85 -12.81
C THR A 669 -8.16 21.73 -12.28
N ALA A 670 -8.48 22.99 -12.03
CA ALA A 670 -7.52 23.97 -11.59
C ALA A 670 -6.95 23.53 -10.23
N GLY A 671 -5.62 23.31 -10.19
CA GLY A 671 -4.87 23.27 -8.94
C GLY A 671 -4.30 21.92 -8.49
N MET A 672 -3.79 21.06 -9.39
CA MET A 672 -2.70 20.08 -9.11
C MET A 672 -2.36 19.30 -10.40
N SER A 673 -1.18 19.51 -11.00
CA SER A 673 -0.77 18.87 -12.25
C SER A 673 -0.11 17.49 -12.02
N SER A 674 -0.90 16.46 -11.73
CA SER A 674 -0.44 15.07 -11.77
C SER A 674 -0.88 14.38 -13.06
N CYS A 675 0.07 13.94 -13.88
CA CYS A 675 -0.17 13.10 -15.05
C CYS A 675 -0.15 11.64 -14.59
N THR A 676 -0.97 10.79 -15.20
CA THR A 676 -0.89 9.35 -14.97
C THR A 676 -0.35 8.69 -16.24
N CYS A 677 0.85 8.13 -16.18
CA CYS A 677 1.51 7.46 -17.30
C CYS A 677 1.43 5.94 -17.12
N CYS A 678 1.15 5.21 -18.21
CA CYS A 678 1.26 3.75 -18.24
C CYS A 678 2.74 3.38 -18.37
N GLN A 679 3.32 2.77 -17.35
CA GLN A 679 4.74 2.40 -17.31
C GLN A 679 4.92 0.97 -16.81
N ALA A 680 6.07 0.38 -17.12
CA ALA A 680 6.43 -0.94 -16.62
C ALA A 680 6.64 -0.88 -15.10
N THR A 681 5.92 -1.71 -14.34
CA THR A 681 6.16 -1.92 -12.91
C THR A 681 7.16 -3.02 -12.66
N ARG A 682 7.24 -3.98 -13.60
CA ARG A 682 8.20 -5.09 -13.55
C ARG A 682 8.74 -5.40 -14.94
N SER A 683 10.06 -5.47 -15.05
CA SER A 683 10.77 -5.81 -16.29
C SER A 683 12.03 -6.61 -16.01
N SER A 684 12.39 -7.52 -16.91
CA SER A 684 13.61 -8.34 -16.84
C SER A 684 14.48 -8.13 -18.09
N ASN A 685 15.81 -8.18 -17.93
CA ASN A 685 16.74 -8.11 -19.06
C ASN A 685 16.92 -9.49 -19.67
N ARG A 686 16.68 -9.63 -20.97
CA ARG A 686 16.85 -10.88 -21.73
C ARG A 686 17.93 -10.73 -22.79
N THR A 687 18.77 -11.74 -22.95
CA THR A 687 19.84 -11.78 -23.95
C THR A 687 19.45 -12.65 -25.13
N VAL A 688 19.78 -12.22 -26.35
CA VAL A 688 19.65 -13.00 -27.58
C VAL A 688 20.90 -12.88 -28.45
N SER A 689 21.23 -13.93 -29.19
CA SER A 689 22.24 -13.92 -30.24
C SER A 689 21.66 -13.38 -31.55
N LEU A 690 22.32 -12.40 -32.16
CA LEU A 690 21.96 -11.81 -33.44
C LEU A 690 22.98 -12.25 -34.50
N GLY A 691 22.50 -12.71 -35.66
CA GLY A 691 23.34 -13.02 -36.82
C GLY A 691 23.53 -11.78 -37.69
N CYS A 692 24.79 -11.45 -37.99
CA CYS A 692 25.17 -10.30 -38.81
C CYS A 692 25.45 -10.72 -40.26
N LEU A 693 25.32 -9.78 -41.21
CA LEU A 693 25.59 -9.99 -42.64
C LEU A 693 27.04 -10.46 -42.94
N ASN A 694 27.98 -10.23 -42.02
CA ASN A 694 29.37 -10.66 -42.09
C ASN A 694 29.62 -12.04 -41.44
N SER A 695 28.57 -12.80 -41.11
CA SER A 695 28.61 -14.11 -40.44
C SER A 695 29.06 -14.10 -38.97
N ASP A 696 29.21 -12.92 -38.35
CA ASP A 696 29.46 -12.81 -36.91
C ASP A 696 28.16 -12.97 -36.10
N ILE A 697 28.29 -13.49 -34.86
CA ILE A 697 27.19 -13.62 -33.90
C ILE A 697 27.42 -12.65 -32.75
N VAL A 698 26.50 -11.70 -32.56
CA VAL A 698 26.58 -10.68 -31.51
C VAL A 698 25.49 -10.90 -30.47
N THR A 699 25.84 -10.98 -29.20
CA THR A 699 24.86 -11.05 -28.10
C THR A 699 24.31 -9.67 -27.79
N HIS A 700 22.98 -9.52 -27.84
CA HIS A 700 22.27 -8.29 -27.55
C HIS A 700 21.31 -8.48 -26.37
N THR A 701 21.30 -7.54 -25.44
CA THR A 701 20.39 -7.55 -24.28
C THR A 701 19.24 -6.59 -24.53
N TYR A 702 18.01 -7.06 -24.40
CA TYR A 702 16.79 -6.24 -24.52
C TYR A 702 15.95 -6.33 -23.24
N VAL A 703 15.16 -5.30 -22.99
CA VAL A 703 14.26 -5.23 -21.83
C VAL A 703 12.94 -5.95 -22.17
N TYR A 704 12.54 -6.89 -21.33
CA TYR A 704 11.27 -7.61 -21.42
C TYR A 704 10.34 -7.14 -20.31
N VAL A 705 9.25 -6.47 -20.68
CA VAL A 705 8.23 -5.99 -19.74
C VAL A 705 7.34 -7.15 -19.31
N GLU A 706 7.21 -7.35 -18.00
CA GLU A 706 6.37 -8.41 -17.41
C GLU A 706 5.04 -7.87 -16.90
N GLU A 707 5.03 -6.65 -16.36
CA GLU A 707 3.84 -6.02 -15.79
C GLU A 707 3.82 -4.50 -16.07
N CYS A 708 2.62 -3.98 -16.30
CA CYS A 708 2.37 -2.55 -16.56
C CYS A 708 1.33 -2.01 -15.57
N ALA A 709 1.56 -0.82 -15.03
CA ALA A 709 0.57 -0.11 -14.24
C ALA A 709 0.60 1.40 -14.50
N CYS A 710 -0.49 2.05 -14.12
CA CYS A 710 -0.62 3.51 -14.14
C CYS A 710 0.11 4.12 -12.93
N SER A 711 1.12 4.95 -13.18
CA SER A 711 1.86 5.67 -12.14
C SER A 711 1.63 7.18 -12.22
N ARG A 712 1.52 7.85 -11.07
CA ARG A 712 1.41 9.32 -10.99
C ARG A 712 2.78 9.96 -11.13
N THR A 713 2.95 10.81 -12.13
CA THR A 713 4.15 11.63 -12.37
C THR A 713 3.80 13.11 -12.44
N ASN A 714 4.70 13.97 -11.96
CA ASN A 714 4.56 15.43 -12.08
C ASN A 714 4.72 15.82 -13.56
N CYS A 715 3.69 16.43 -14.16
CA CYS A 715 3.77 16.89 -15.54
C CYS A 715 4.75 18.09 -15.60
N HIS A 716 5.89 17.95 -16.28
CA HIS A 716 6.79 19.08 -16.51
C HIS A 716 6.24 19.96 -17.65
N GLU A 717 6.24 21.28 -17.45
CA GLU A 717 5.91 22.25 -18.50
C GLU A 717 6.87 22.12 -19.70
N MET A 718 6.32 21.99 -20.91
CA MET A 718 7.05 22.13 -22.16
C MET A 718 7.57 23.56 -22.26
N GLY A 719 8.87 23.75 -21.98
CA GLY A 719 9.56 25.01 -22.25
C GLY A 719 10.62 25.37 -21.23
N LYS A 720 11.68 24.57 -21.10
CA LYS A 720 13.04 25.00 -20.72
C LYS A 720 14.02 23.85 -20.93
N ASN A 721 15.00 24.07 -21.80
CA ASN A 721 16.12 23.16 -22.03
C ASN A 721 16.83 22.83 -20.72
N HIS A 722 16.81 21.56 -20.33
CA HIS A 722 17.89 20.97 -19.55
C HIS A 722 18.68 20.04 -20.46
N THR A 723 19.85 20.53 -20.84
CA THR A 723 20.96 19.83 -21.48
C THR A 723 21.55 18.78 -20.53
N LEU A 724 21.77 17.57 -21.03
CA LEU A 724 22.81 16.59 -20.64
C LEU A 724 22.90 15.54 -21.78
N PRO A 725 24.08 14.96 -22.05
CA PRO A 725 25.00 15.36 -23.11
C PRO A 725 24.82 14.63 -24.44
N GLU A 726 25.27 15.30 -25.51
CA GLU A 726 25.47 14.78 -26.86
C GLU A 726 26.38 13.54 -26.89
N ASP A 727 26.03 12.54 -27.70
CA ASP A 727 26.86 12.21 -28.87
C ASP A 727 26.08 11.47 -29.98
N ARG A 728 25.93 12.21 -31.09
CA ARG A 728 26.05 11.83 -32.52
C ARG A 728 25.18 10.68 -33.06
N GLN A 729 24.15 11.02 -33.86
CA GLN A 729 24.16 11.04 -35.34
C GLN A 729 24.49 9.68 -35.97
N ILE A 730 23.60 9.08 -36.75
CA ILE A 730 23.47 9.22 -38.22
C ILE A 730 22.13 8.53 -38.59
N SER A 731 21.11 9.20 -39.13
CA SER A 731 20.83 9.50 -40.55
C SER A 731 20.78 8.28 -41.49
N THR A 732 19.61 8.11 -42.12
CA THR A 732 19.29 7.37 -43.36
C THR A 732 19.49 5.85 -43.39
#